data_AF-A0AAD2JP02-F1
#
_entry.id   AF-A0AAD2JP02-F1
#
_cell.length_a   1.000
_cell.length_b   1.000
_cell.length_c   1.000
_cell.angle_alpha   90.00
_cell.angle_beta   90.00
_cell.angle_gamma   90.00
#
_symmetry.space_group_name_H-M   'P 1'
#
loop_
_entity.id
_entity.type
_entity.pdbx_description
1 polymer ?
#
loop_
_entity_poly.entity_id
_entity_poly.type
_entity_poly.pdbx_seq_one_letter_code
_entity_poly.pdbx_strand_id
1 'polypeptide(L)'
;MIIHFLSHKANAQRECVSDIDCAALYRQGSTCLASGQCSNPFIDGCLKSMKPQSEDQRIRLCNSDDDTAEERNCRTSPLNYPEIRIHNQDWEAAIFFSWIIQISLMEFLDVPVTIGVGRDTQESSFYHIENNLPFSSTSYSWDGIRKANELGGNCLLTDEDCVNLITDVWASQVDVMAKEYADGQLDNSDGNGQVEKLSWWVPKYTAVRYPFTVTHLGLSQNHHRVAEIFKRPTAWGDYCNEVSPNNCTVPDGVAEMYPNQDDAGKYFASGYIGHFRATAENNCTGVVNNNTCTGHVVAPPCTWSTFIETQTYWLDLALKSSGPSYVNGGYTYSEMIQIWNAANATQSDVMMQWAEPDTVVEVYRNTGAEFTKVYLPTPSLQCEAARPTTEERCSEDPVVRRGTMAGACDNSAHITKKAIAISLRDSTLALPPAEQSPAYSFIQNFNIDQLHINEMLSHYGAGGRTGYAAREAVCTWIANNTEYLQRLMPPNHPKVFQSRDEHEEIATILAYSLGFVALVYILLSTTITFRKRKTAVFVYAQAQFVFVILFGLLLVAVGAILHGMEPDDVICCSRIGLVSLGYTFQLVALIVKVTALNGSMKASQQRRRVKINPSQLYTSVMILSLLLGFYLIIWMAVDPPKSTEIWTQEPDSITVTSHFGCRSESQYWHTAYIVWEGMLVLWASAVAFQTRHIEGEFNESTSLGMMSYSHFVFLMIRVMVSVVFEGEDHTRSLATSVLLSVDIIAAITIYLVPKMVSSGCSIQELGSRSRLSFSGSFQAVVGTNMPLVPITEKPQRFTSGATASMSSFSGMDRISMLSGAEETESHAAGGEESKANPKSPSGGNGLHGKQAALNQMHPRSSVSHWATGGSTESLNTSNGGSPIVATQQRKQQVNNHKPTPATDNGQAMAALKQQIWQLKKSLVRKDEENEDLQQMILFLQDTQTAQEEEIQRLSVMNT
;
A
#
# COMPACT_ATOMS: atom_id res chain seq x y z
N MET A 1 -52.89 5.44 14.52
CA MET A 1 -53.59 4.68 13.46
C MET A 1 -52.78 4.56 12.17
N ILE A 2 -52.42 5.65 11.47
CA ILE A 2 -51.71 5.54 10.16
C ILE A 2 -50.36 4.80 10.27
N ILE A 3 -49.59 5.03 11.34
CA ILE A 3 -48.29 4.34 11.59
C ILE A 3 -48.44 2.81 11.71
N HIS A 4 -49.61 2.30 12.12
CA HIS A 4 -49.83 0.87 12.36
C HIS A 4 -49.87 0.01 11.08
N PHE A 5 -49.89 0.63 9.90
CA PHE A 5 -50.04 -0.05 8.61
C PHE A 5 -48.72 -0.25 7.84
N LEU A 6 -47.59 0.29 8.32
CA LEU A 6 -46.29 0.21 7.63
C LEU A 6 -45.37 -0.90 8.16
N SER A 7 -45.62 -1.43 9.36
CA SER A 7 -44.73 -2.41 10.02
C SER A 7 -44.85 -3.86 9.52
N HIS A 8 -45.92 -4.23 8.80
CA HIS A 8 -46.23 -5.64 8.50
C HIS A 8 -46.48 -5.99 7.02
N LYS A 9 -45.71 -5.36 6.12
CA LYS A 9 -45.39 -5.94 4.80
C LYS A 9 -43.88 -6.09 4.55
N ALA A 10 -43.06 -5.96 5.58
CA ALA A 10 -41.60 -5.89 5.48
C ALA A 10 -40.88 -7.21 5.14
N ASN A 11 -41.54 -8.38 5.24
CA ASN A 11 -40.92 -9.68 4.92
C ASN A 11 -41.83 -10.63 4.11
N ALA A 12 -42.98 -10.15 3.62
CA ALA A 12 -43.67 -10.78 2.51
C ALA A 12 -43.24 -10.04 1.24
N GLN A 13 -42.03 -10.33 0.75
CA GLN A 13 -41.63 -9.91 -0.58
C GLN A 13 -42.74 -10.30 -1.55
N ARG A 14 -43.18 -9.34 -2.37
CA ARG A 14 -44.04 -9.67 -3.50
C ARG A 14 -43.19 -10.44 -4.49
N GLU A 15 -43.56 -11.69 -4.75
CA GLU A 15 -43.01 -12.43 -5.89
C GLU A 15 -43.16 -11.55 -7.14
N CYS A 16 -42.04 -11.24 -7.77
CA CYS A 16 -42.02 -10.45 -8.99
C CYS A 16 -42.48 -11.30 -10.17
N VAL A 17 -43.11 -10.65 -11.15
CA VAL A 17 -43.57 -11.32 -12.39
C VAL A 17 -42.83 -10.76 -13.61
N SER A 18 -42.22 -9.59 -13.48
CA SER A 18 -41.42 -8.92 -14.50
C SER A 18 -40.41 -7.94 -13.89
N ASP A 19 -39.38 -7.57 -14.67
CA ASP A 19 -38.43 -6.52 -14.30
C ASP A 19 -39.11 -5.16 -14.07
N ILE A 20 -40.27 -4.93 -14.73
CA ILE A 20 -41.07 -3.70 -14.57
C ILE A 20 -41.64 -3.62 -13.15
N ASP A 21 -42.04 -4.74 -12.54
CA ASP A 21 -42.49 -4.77 -11.15
C ASP A 21 -41.36 -4.40 -10.20
N CYS A 22 -40.15 -4.91 -10.45
CA CYS A 22 -38.96 -4.62 -9.65
C CYS A 22 -38.47 -3.17 -9.81
N ALA A 23 -38.46 -2.66 -11.04
CA ALA A 23 -38.13 -1.27 -11.33
C ALA A 23 -39.14 -0.26 -10.76
N ALA A 24 -40.39 -0.69 -10.52
CA ALA A 24 -41.43 0.09 -9.84
C ALA A 24 -41.46 -0.09 -8.31
N LEU A 25 -40.94 -1.21 -7.79
CA LEU A 25 -40.82 -1.48 -6.35
C LEU A 25 -39.57 -0.81 -5.73
N TYR A 26 -38.46 -0.83 -6.47
CA TYR A 26 -37.16 -0.31 -6.05
C TYR A 26 -36.70 0.81 -7.00
N ARG A 27 -35.95 0.48 -8.07
CA ARG A 27 -35.45 1.44 -9.06
C ARG A 27 -35.18 0.75 -10.39
N GLN A 28 -35.23 1.51 -11.48
CA GLN A 28 -34.65 1.12 -12.77
C GLN A 28 -33.24 0.53 -12.56
N GLY A 29 -32.99 -0.65 -13.13
CA GLY A 29 -31.81 -1.48 -12.86
C GLY A 29 -32.13 -2.76 -12.08
N SER A 30 -33.18 -2.77 -11.24
CA SER A 30 -33.66 -4.00 -10.61
C SER A 30 -34.37 -4.92 -11.62
N THR A 31 -33.98 -6.20 -11.62
CA THR A 31 -34.57 -7.27 -12.44
C THR A 31 -35.31 -8.29 -11.56
N CYS A 32 -36.14 -9.14 -12.18
CA CYS A 32 -36.82 -10.23 -11.49
C CYS A 32 -35.99 -11.52 -11.57
N LEU A 33 -35.52 -12.00 -10.41
CA LEU A 33 -34.69 -13.19 -10.30
C LEU A 33 -35.53 -14.48 -10.42
N ALA A 34 -34.88 -15.59 -10.78
CA ALA A 34 -35.52 -16.90 -10.86
C ALA A 34 -36.06 -17.41 -9.50
N SER A 35 -35.65 -16.80 -8.39
CA SER A 35 -36.20 -17.01 -7.03
C SER A 35 -37.52 -16.26 -6.78
N GLY A 36 -38.02 -15.47 -7.74
CA GLY A 36 -39.17 -14.58 -7.56
C GLY A 36 -38.85 -13.30 -6.78
N GLN A 37 -37.58 -13.08 -6.40
CA GLN A 37 -37.14 -11.85 -5.72
C GLN A 37 -36.68 -10.77 -6.71
N CYS A 38 -36.77 -9.50 -6.31
CA CYS A 38 -36.24 -8.39 -7.08
C CYS A 38 -34.75 -8.14 -6.76
N SER A 39 -33.93 -8.03 -7.80
CA SER A 39 -32.49 -7.82 -7.68
C SER A 39 -32.13 -6.45 -7.09
N ASN A 40 -30.94 -6.37 -6.54
CA ASN A 40 -30.26 -5.14 -6.19
C ASN A 40 -30.10 -4.26 -7.45
N PRO A 41 -30.57 -3.00 -7.49
CA PRO A 41 -30.38 -2.14 -8.66
C PRO A 41 -28.94 -1.61 -8.80
N PHE A 42 -28.12 -1.73 -7.75
CA PHE A 42 -26.77 -1.14 -7.70
C PHE A 42 -25.66 -2.12 -8.12
N ILE A 43 -25.97 -3.33 -8.60
CA ILE A 43 -25.01 -4.41 -8.94
C ILE A 43 -23.90 -3.93 -9.88
N ASP A 44 -24.23 -3.08 -10.86
CA ASP A 44 -23.29 -2.53 -11.85
C ASP A 44 -22.44 -1.35 -11.33
N GLY A 45 -22.74 -0.84 -10.13
CA GLY A 45 -22.17 0.38 -9.56
C GLY A 45 -23.23 1.30 -8.96
N CYS A 46 -22.92 1.86 -7.79
CA CYS A 46 -23.70 2.88 -7.10
C CYS A 46 -23.79 4.18 -7.93
N LEU A 47 -22.66 4.77 -8.33
CA LEU A 47 -22.64 6.06 -9.02
C LEU A 47 -23.31 5.97 -10.39
N LYS A 48 -23.07 4.89 -11.13
CA LYS A 48 -23.76 4.55 -12.38
C LYS A 48 -25.29 4.60 -12.24
N SER A 49 -25.81 4.13 -11.10
CA SER A 49 -27.25 4.03 -10.78
C SER A 49 -27.85 5.30 -10.16
N MET A 50 -27.01 6.22 -9.69
CA MET A 50 -27.42 7.51 -9.11
C MET A 50 -27.26 8.69 -10.08
N LYS A 51 -26.22 8.67 -10.93
CA LYS A 51 -25.80 9.76 -11.83
C LYS A 51 -25.64 9.27 -13.30
N PRO A 52 -26.68 8.71 -13.95
CA PRO A 52 -26.58 8.11 -15.30
C PRO A 52 -26.32 9.12 -16.45
N GLN A 53 -25.95 10.37 -16.15
CA GLN A 53 -25.67 11.44 -17.12
C GLN A 53 -24.29 12.11 -16.91
N SER A 54 -23.50 11.72 -15.90
CA SER A 54 -22.12 12.22 -15.76
C SER A 54 -21.15 11.51 -16.71
N GLU A 55 -20.08 12.19 -17.11
CA GLU A 55 -19.02 11.62 -17.96
C GLU A 55 -18.19 10.54 -17.24
N ASP A 56 -18.12 10.56 -15.91
CA ASP A 56 -17.66 9.43 -15.07
C ASP A 56 -18.68 8.28 -15.11
N GLN A 57 -18.81 7.63 -16.27
CA GLN A 57 -19.62 6.41 -16.48
C GLN A 57 -18.90 5.16 -15.94
N ARG A 58 -18.20 5.30 -14.80
CA ARG A 58 -17.42 4.22 -14.21
C ARG A 58 -18.34 3.13 -13.67
N ILE A 59 -18.41 2.04 -14.41
CA ILE A 59 -18.88 0.75 -13.92
C ILE A 59 -17.95 0.32 -12.76
N ARG A 60 -18.48 -0.38 -11.75
CA ARG A 60 -17.65 -0.87 -10.64
C ARG A 60 -16.54 -1.81 -11.10
N LEU A 61 -15.49 -1.93 -10.29
CA LEU A 61 -14.52 -3.01 -10.43
C LEU A 61 -15.16 -4.38 -10.18
N CYS A 62 -14.62 -5.43 -10.80
CA CYS A 62 -14.90 -6.82 -10.41
C CYS A 62 -14.15 -7.18 -9.11
N ASN A 63 -14.65 -8.15 -8.33
CA ASN A 63 -14.01 -8.73 -7.15
C ASN A 63 -14.18 -10.26 -7.11
N SER A 64 -13.71 -10.94 -6.05
CA SER A 64 -13.85 -12.39 -5.91
C SER A 64 -15.26 -12.90 -5.58
N ASP A 65 -16.25 -12.01 -5.41
CA ASP A 65 -17.68 -12.37 -5.44
C ASP A 65 -18.19 -12.58 -6.88
N ASP A 66 -17.41 -12.21 -7.91
CA ASP A 66 -17.77 -12.30 -9.33
C ASP A 66 -17.23 -13.57 -10.01
N ASP A 67 -18.12 -14.55 -10.25
CA ASP A 67 -17.76 -15.88 -10.81
C ASP A 67 -16.92 -15.80 -12.09
N THR A 68 -17.31 -14.91 -13.02
CA THR A 68 -16.48 -14.49 -14.16
C THR A 68 -16.72 -13.01 -14.48
N ALA A 69 -15.66 -12.32 -14.93
CA ALA A 69 -15.74 -10.96 -15.45
C ALA A 69 -16.34 -10.88 -16.88
N GLU A 70 -16.61 -12.02 -17.53
CA GLU A 70 -17.25 -12.08 -18.85
C GLU A 70 -18.78 -12.21 -18.75
N GLU A 71 -19.32 -12.69 -17.63
CA GLU A 71 -20.77 -12.83 -17.39
C GLU A 71 -21.37 -11.67 -16.56
N ARG A 72 -20.54 -10.84 -15.91
CA ARG A 72 -20.99 -9.72 -15.06
C ARG A 72 -20.49 -8.37 -15.60
N ASN A 73 -21.32 -7.34 -15.49
CA ASN A 73 -21.07 -6.01 -16.03
C ASN A 73 -20.15 -5.20 -15.09
N CYS A 74 -18.86 -5.56 -15.02
CA CYS A 74 -17.83 -4.94 -14.18
C CYS A 74 -16.51 -4.73 -14.96
N ARG A 75 -15.57 -3.96 -14.41
CA ARG A 75 -14.25 -3.69 -15.03
C ARG A 75 -13.08 -4.26 -14.21
N THR A 76 -11.95 -4.56 -14.85
CA THR A 76 -10.74 -5.06 -14.18
C THR A 76 -9.75 -3.93 -13.87
N SER A 77 -8.96 -4.07 -12.80
CA SER A 77 -7.94 -3.08 -12.40
C SER A 77 -6.71 -3.14 -13.32
N PRO A 78 -6.28 -2.03 -13.95
CA PRO A 78 -5.09 -2.03 -14.82
C PRO A 78 -3.80 -2.40 -14.10
N LEU A 79 -3.69 -2.08 -12.80
CA LEU A 79 -2.54 -2.42 -11.95
C LEU A 79 -2.70 -3.75 -11.18
N ASN A 80 -3.81 -4.47 -11.41
CA ASN A 80 -4.11 -5.76 -10.78
C ASN A 80 -3.89 -5.77 -9.25
N TYR A 81 -4.40 -4.73 -8.57
CA TYR A 81 -4.21 -4.56 -7.13
C TYR A 81 -4.75 -5.75 -6.31
N PRO A 82 -4.10 -6.10 -5.18
CA PRO A 82 -4.60 -7.14 -4.29
C PRO A 82 -5.96 -6.76 -3.71
N GLU A 83 -6.85 -7.74 -3.62
CA GLU A 83 -8.21 -7.56 -3.09
C GLU A 83 -8.20 -7.34 -1.58
N ILE A 84 -8.95 -6.34 -1.12
CA ILE A 84 -9.12 -6.02 0.29
C ILE A 84 -10.40 -6.70 0.79
N ARG A 85 -10.27 -7.60 1.76
CA ARG A 85 -11.43 -8.19 2.45
C ARG A 85 -11.74 -7.44 3.74
N ILE A 86 -12.97 -6.98 3.89
CA ILE A 86 -13.45 -6.18 5.03
C ILE A 86 -14.44 -7.00 5.86
N HIS A 87 -14.28 -7.00 7.18
CA HIS A 87 -15.15 -7.71 8.10
C HIS A 87 -16.60 -7.19 8.07
N ASN A 88 -17.58 -8.10 8.07
CA ASN A 88 -18.98 -7.78 8.29
C ASN A 88 -19.31 -7.89 9.79
N GLN A 89 -19.85 -6.83 10.40
CA GLN A 89 -20.13 -6.79 11.85
C GLN A 89 -21.64 -6.91 12.14
N ASP A 90 -22.05 -6.99 13.41
CA ASP A 90 -23.43 -7.29 13.82
C ASP A 90 -24.35 -6.06 14.04
N TRP A 91 -23.99 -4.89 13.49
CA TRP A 91 -24.80 -3.66 13.53
C TRP A 91 -24.67 -2.82 12.24
N GLU A 92 -25.68 -1.99 11.92
CA GLU A 92 -25.75 -1.32 10.61
C GLU A 92 -24.64 -0.29 10.36
N ALA A 93 -24.17 0.47 11.35
CA ALA A 93 -23.16 1.51 11.13
C ALA A 93 -21.85 0.94 10.57
N ALA A 94 -21.38 -0.18 11.11
CA ALA A 94 -20.22 -0.91 10.61
C ALA A 94 -20.40 -1.43 9.18
N ILE A 95 -21.59 -1.94 8.83
CA ILE A 95 -21.92 -2.35 7.46
C ILE A 95 -21.89 -1.14 6.53
N PHE A 96 -22.43 0.00 6.96
CA PHE A 96 -22.46 1.24 6.15
C PHE A 96 -21.04 1.75 5.91
N PHE A 97 -20.16 1.77 6.93
CA PHE A 97 -18.73 2.06 6.74
C PHE A 97 -18.08 1.12 5.71
N SER A 98 -18.29 -0.19 5.86
CA SER A 98 -17.70 -1.22 5.00
C SER A 98 -18.15 -1.07 3.55
N TRP A 99 -19.43 -0.76 3.32
CA TRP A 99 -19.98 -0.47 1.99
C TRP A 99 -19.47 0.86 1.41
N ILE A 100 -19.31 1.91 2.21
CA ILE A 100 -18.73 3.18 1.73
C ILE A 100 -17.27 2.99 1.31
N ILE A 101 -16.49 2.23 2.08
CA ILE A 101 -15.11 1.88 1.71
C ILE A 101 -15.09 1.01 0.44
N GLN A 102 -15.96 0.00 0.33
CA GLN A 102 -16.09 -0.85 -0.85
C GLN A 102 -16.39 -0.04 -2.12
N ILE A 103 -17.37 0.86 -2.07
CA ILE A 103 -17.74 1.73 -3.19
C ILE A 103 -16.63 2.73 -3.50
N SER A 104 -16.03 3.35 -2.48
CA SER A 104 -14.93 4.31 -2.66
C SER A 104 -13.72 3.69 -3.35
N LEU A 105 -13.34 2.48 -2.94
CA LEU A 105 -12.20 1.76 -3.49
C LEU A 105 -12.46 1.19 -4.89
N MET A 106 -13.65 0.63 -5.15
CA MET A 106 -13.96 -0.03 -6.43
C MET A 106 -14.43 0.91 -7.54
N GLU A 107 -15.15 1.99 -7.23
CA GLU A 107 -15.67 2.92 -8.26
C GLU A 107 -14.69 4.07 -8.56
N PHE A 108 -13.99 4.62 -7.56
CA PHE A 108 -13.04 5.73 -7.77
C PHE A 108 -11.57 5.28 -7.85
N LEU A 109 -11.11 4.39 -6.96
CA LEU A 109 -9.68 4.13 -6.74
C LEU A 109 -9.14 2.83 -7.35
N ASP A 110 -9.96 2.11 -8.14
CA ASP A 110 -9.57 0.93 -8.93
C ASP A 110 -9.02 -0.28 -8.13
N VAL A 111 -9.38 -0.39 -6.84
CA VAL A 111 -9.00 -1.51 -5.96
C VAL A 111 -10.19 -2.47 -5.76
N PRO A 112 -10.01 -3.81 -5.90
CA PRO A 112 -11.05 -4.79 -5.62
C PRO A 112 -11.31 -4.94 -4.12
N VAL A 113 -12.57 -5.04 -3.71
CA VAL A 113 -12.98 -5.12 -2.30
C VAL A 113 -14.16 -6.08 -2.11
N THR A 114 -14.06 -6.92 -1.08
CA THR A 114 -15.06 -7.95 -0.74
C THR A 114 -15.44 -7.83 0.74
N ILE A 115 -16.70 -8.11 1.07
CA ILE A 115 -17.26 -7.97 2.42
C ILE A 115 -17.56 -9.35 3.01
N GLY A 116 -17.00 -9.66 4.18
CA GLY A 116 -17.14 -10.95 4.85
C GLY A 116 -15.80 -11.48 5.38
N VAL A 117 -15.83 -12.66 6.02
CA VAL A 117 -14.62 -13.32 6.56
C VAL A 117 -14.07 -14.43 5.64
N GLY A 118 -14.95 -15.21 5.03
CA GLY A 118 -14.60 -16.38 4.21
C GLY A 118 -15.06 -16.25 2.76
N ARG A 119 -14.96 -17.34 1.99
CA ARG A 119 -15.58 -17.40 0.64
C ARG A 119 -17.10 -17.55 0.68
N ASP A 120 -17.65 -18.18 1.71
CA ASP A 120 -19.10 -18.44 1.82
C ASP A 120 -19.92 -17.21 2.29
N THR A 121 -19.29 -16.08 2.58
CA THR A 121 -19.95 -14.87 3.14
C THR A 121 -20.43 -13.82 2.12
N GLN A 122 -20.49 -14.19 0.83
CA GLN A 122 -20.77 -13.30 -0.32
C GLN A 122 -22.03 -12.42 -0.20
N GLU A 123 -23.05 -12.88 0.53
CA GLU A 123 -24.31 -12.15 0.77
C GLU A 123 -24.13 -10.75 1.36
N SER A 124 -22.98 -10.50 2.02
CA SER A 124 -22.67 -9.25 2.73
C SER A 124 -22.20 -8.11 1.82
N SER A 125 -21.87 -8.41 0.56
CA SER A 125 -21.33 -7.45 -0.41
C SER A 125 -22.38 -6.39 -0.79
N PHE A 126 -21.99 -5.12 -0.92
CA PHE A 126 -22.91 -4.06 -1.37
C PHE A 126 -23.49 -4.39 -2.76
N TYR A 127 -22.67 -4.99 -3.63
CA TYR A 127 -23.04 -5.38 -4.99
C TYR A 127 -23.69 -6.77 -5.11
N HIS A 128 -23.95 -7.46 -3.99
CA HIS A 128 -24.61 -8.76 -4.01
C HIS A 128 -25.97 -8.68 -4.73
N ILE A 129 -26.34 -9.73 -5.46
CA ILE A 129 -27.49 -9.73 -6.37
C ILE A 129 -28.84 -9.61 -5.64
N GLU A 130 -28.94 -10.17 -4.43
CA GLU A 130 -30.11 -10.06 -3.56
C GLU A 130 -30.00 -8.84 -2.63
N ASN A 131 -31.14 -8.19 -2.35
CA ASN A 131 -31.25 -7.02 -1.46
C ASN A 131 -31.15 -7.38 0.04
N ASN A 132 -30.30 -8.34 0.40
CA ASN A 132 -30.15 -8.86 1.76
C ASN A 132 -29.23 -7.95 2.59
N LEU A 133 -29.46 -7.89 3.91
CA LEU A 133 -28.58 -7.21 4.87
C LEU A 133 -28.19 -8.23 5.95
N PRO A 134 -27.24 -9.15 5.65
CA PRO A 134 -26.79 -10.12 6.62
C PRO A 134 -25.89 -9.47 7.67
N PHE A 135 -25.94 -10.02 8.88
CA PHE A 135 -25.08 -9.65 10.00
C PHE A 135 -24.20 -10.86 10.34
N SER A 136 -22.94 -10.64 10.71
CA SER A 136 -22.08 -11.74 11.15
C SER A 136 -22.53 -12.29 12.51
N SER A 137 -22.24 -13.57 12.77
CA SER A 137 -22.30 -14.15 14.11
C SER A 137 -21.16 -13.69 15.03
N THR A 138 -20.16 -12.97 14.50
CA THR A 138 -18.99 -12.48 15.23
C THR A 138 -18.78 -10.98 15.03
N SER A 139 -18.87 -10.20 16.13
CA SER A 139 -18.67 -8.75 16.12
C SER A 139 -17.28 -8.31 15.66
N TYR A 140 -16.26 -9.16 15.88
CA TYR A 140 -14.84 -8.90 15.59
C TYR A 140 -14.13 -10.18 15.17
N SER A 141 -13.56 -10.23 13.97
CA SER A 141 -12.70 -11.35 13.52
C SER A 141 -11.21 -11.04 13.74
N TRP A 142 -10.79 -11.05 15.01
CA TRP A 142 -9.38 -10.85 15.40
C TRP A 142 -8.47 -11.95 14.84
N ASP A 143 -8.95 -13.19 14.79
CA ASP A 143 -8.20 -14.30 14.20
C ASP A 143 -8.04 -14.12 12.68
N GLY A 144 -9.04 -13.56 11.99
CA GLY A 144 -8.98 -13.22 10.57
C GLY A 144 -7.98 -12.12 10.23
N ILE A 145 -7.75 -11.15 11.13
CA ILE A 145 -6.65 -10.17 11.00
C ILE A 145 -5.28 -10.88 11.03
N ARG A 146 -5.08 -11.82 11.98
CA ARG A 146 -3.83 -12.60 12.05
C ARG A 146 -3.66 -13.48 10.82
N LYS A 147 -4.75 -14.07 10.30
CA LYS A 147 -4.76 -14.85 9.05
C LYS A 147 -4.32 -14.02 7.85
N ALA A 148 -4.80 -12.77 7.72
CA ALA A 148 -4.34 -11.87 6.67
C ALA A 148 -2.83 -11.62 6.78
N ASN A 149 -2.30 -11.47 8.00
CA ASN A 149 -0.86 -11.31 8.23
C ASN A 149 -0.04 -12.55 7.88
N GLU A 150 -0.52 -13.77 8.21
CA GLU A 150 0.10 -15.04 7.77
C GLU A 150 0.21 -15.13 6.23
N LEU A 151 -0.75 -14.55 5.51
CA LEU A 151 -0.87 -14.61 4.05
C LEU A 151 -0.31 -13.37 3.32
N GLY A 152 0.44 -12.50 4.02
CA GLY A 152 1.02 -11.29 3.42
C GLY A 152 -0.02 -10.29 2.89
N GLY A 153 -1.23 -10.30 3.47
CA GLY A 153 -2.37 -9.47 3.10
C GLY A 153 -3.32 -10.11 2.08
N ASN A 154 -2.97 -11.23 1.44
CA ASN A 154 -3.79 -11.81 0.38
C ASN A 154 -4.78 -12.87 0.88
N CYS A 155 -5.99 -12.44 1.26
CA CYS A 155 -7.06 -13.34 1.71
C CYS A 155 -7.66 -14.25 0.62
N LEU A 156 -7.27 -14.11 -0.66
CA LEU A 156 -7.70 -15.04 -1.72
C LEU A 156 -6.96 -16.39 -1.66
N LEU A 157 -5.88 -16.47 -0.86
CA LEU A 157 -5.06 -17.67 -0.68
C LEU A 157 -5.65 -18.68 0.31
N THR A 158 -6.80 -18.39 0.94
CA THR A 158 -7.44 -19.27 1.93
C THR A 158 -8.96 -19.30 1.80
N ASP A 159 -9.54 -20.39 2.28
CA ASP A 159 -10.98 -20.57 2.50
C ASP A 159 -11.37 -20.31 3.98
N GLU A 160 -10.39 -20.19 4.87
CA GLU A 160 -10.56 -19.84 6.29
C GLU A 160 -10.88 -18.35 6.49
N ASP A 161 -11.44 -17.99 7.66
CA ASP A 161 -11.65 -16.60 8.08
C ASP A 161 -10.37 -15.76 7.93
N CYS A 162 -10.45 -14.70 7.11
CA CYS A 162 -9.35 -13.79 6.81
C CYS A 162 -9.92 -12.40 6.55
N VAL A 163 -9.39 -11.36 7.18
CA VAL A 163 -9.82 -9.96 6.93
C VAL A 163 -8.63 -9.01 6.99
N ASN A 164 -8.60 -8.04 6.08
CA ASN A 164 -7.60 -6.96 6.07
C ASN A 164 -8.02 -5.78 6.95
N LEU A 165 -9.32 -5.60 7.17
CA LEU A 165 -9.91 -4.45 7.83
C LEU A 165 -11.13 -4.83 8.68
N ILE A 166 -11.18 -4.32 9.91
CA ILE A 166 -12.43 -4.13 10.67
C ILE A 166 -12.69 -2.63 10.73
N THR A 167 -13.91 -2.20 10.39
CA THR A 167 -14.23 -0.77 10.16
C THR A 167 -14.67 -0.02 11.40
N ASP A 168 -15.28 -0.71 12.38
CA ASP A 168 -15.92 -0.07 13.53
C ASP A 168 -15.60 -0.83 14.83
N VAL A 169 -14.62 -0.34 15.58
CA VAL A 169 -14.08 -0.98 16.78
C VAL A 169 -14.35 -0.13 18.02
N TRP A 170 -15.23 -0.67 18.86
CA TRP A 170 -15.68 -0.06 20.12
C TRP A 170 -14.59 0.00 21.17
N ALA A 171 -14.69 0.97 22.08
CA ALA A 171 -13.74 1.15 23.19
C ALA A 171 -13.61 -0.07 24.13
N SER A 172 -14.59 -0.98 24.18
CA SER A 172 -14.47 -2.22 24.97
C SER A 172 -13.51 -3.26 24.36
N GLN A 173 -13.01 -3.03 23.14
CA GLN A 173 -11.95 -3.83 22.54
C GLN A 173 -10.55 -3.20 22.72
N VAL A 174 -10.40 -2.09 23.45
CA VAL A 174 -9.11 -1.36 23.57
C VAL A 174 -7.99 -2.24 24.09
N ASP A 175 -8.24 -3.10 25.09
CA ASP A 175 -7.21 -4.04 25.60
C ASP A 175 -6.82 -5.10 24.56
N VAL A 176 -7.78 -5.58 23.78
CA VAL A 176 -7.55 -6.55 22.69
C VAL A 176 -6.76 -5.88 21.57
N MET A 177 -7.18 -4.69 21.12
CA MET A 177 -6.41 -3.89 20.16
C MET A 177 -4.99 -3.63 20.66
N ALA A 178 -4.82 -3.18 21.90
CA ALA A 178 -3.50 -2.88 22.48
C ALA A 178 -2.59 -4.12 22.53
N LYS A 179 -3.15 -5.30 22.79
CA LYS A 179 -2.44 -6.58 22.66
C LYS A 179 -2.08 -6.89 21.21
N GLU A 180 -3.04 -6.87 20.28
CA GLU A 180 -2.77 -7.17 18.86
C GLU A 180 -1.81 -6.14 18.22
N TYR A 181 -1.77 -4.90 18.72
CA TYR A 181 -0.73 -3.91 18.41
C TYR A 181 0.66 -4.32 18.95
N ALA A 182 0.75 -4.77 20.20
CA ALA A 182 2.00 -5.22 20.81
C ALA A 182 2.54 -6.53 20.20
N ASP A 183 1.63 -7.43 19.80
CA ASP A 183 1.90 -8.66 19.06
C ASP A 183 2.18 -8.41 17.56
N GLY A 184 2.21 -7.14 17.12
CA GLY A 184 2.59 -6.73 15.77
C GLY A 184 1.60 -7.12 14.68
N GLN A 185 0.31 -7.27 15.00
CA GLN A 185 -0.75 -7.69 14.07
C GLN A 185 -1.51 -6.52 13.44
N LEU A 186 -1.58 -5.37 14.13
CA LEU A 186 -2.31 -4.19 13.69
C LEU A 186 -1.39 -3.02 13.31
N ASP A 187 -1.77 -2.28 12.27
CA ASP A 187 -1.18 -0.97 11.96
C ASP A 187 -1.95 0.19 12.63
N ASN A 188 -1.21 1.22 13.04
CA ASN A 188 -1.71 2.30 13.88
C ASN A 188 -2.74 3.16 13.13
N SER A 189 -4.00 2.91 13.48
CA SER A 189 -5.17 3.48 12.81
C SER A 189 -5.86 4.53 13.68
N ASP A 190 -6.09 5.69 13.08
CA ASP A 190 -6.94 6.74 13.63
C ASP A 190 -8.42 6.30 13.64
N GLY A 191 -9.25 7.10 14.32
CA GLY A 191 -10.69 6.87 14.39
C GLY A 191 -11.36 6.83 13.01
N ASN A 192 -12.57 6.26 12.95
CA ASN A 192 -13.44 6.30 11.77
C ASN A 192 -14.35 7.55 11.74
N GLY A 193 -14.30 8.40 12.77
CA GLY A 193 -15.04 9.67 12.86
C GLY A 193 -16.34 9.63 13.66
N GLN A 194 -16.93 8.43 13.79
CA GLN A 194 -18.13 8.21 14.59
C GLN A 194 -17.82 8.28 16.08
N VAL A 195 -18.75 8.87 16.84
CA VAL A 195 -18.68 9.03 18.28
C VAL A 195 -19.81 8.21 18.90
N GLU A 196 -19.44 7.11 19.54
CA GLU A 196 -20.39 6.16 20.09
C GLU A 196 -20.49 6.22 21.60
N LYS A 197 -21.68 5.88 22.11
CA LYS A 197 -21.91 5.63 23.53
C LYS A 197 -23.01 4.61 23.74
N LEU A 198 -22.77 3.64 24.65
CA LEU A 198 -23.79 2.73 25.14
C LEU A 198 -24.50 3.34 26.36
N SER A 199 -25.65 3.98 26.14
CA SER A 199 -26.39 4.72 27.19
C SER A 199 -27.50 3.90 27.83
N TRP A 200 -27.98 4.35 29.00
CA TRP A 200 -29.21 3.85 29.62
C TRP A 200 -30.42 4.71 29.23
N TRP A 201 -31.55 4.06 28.95
CA TRP A 201 -32.72 4.70 28.37
C TRP A 201 -34.04 4.18 28.97
N VAL A 202 -35.03 5.07 29.04
CA VAL A 202 -36.45 4.76 29.24
C VAL A 202 -37.29 5.48 28.17
N PRO A 203 -38.48 4.97 27.79
CA PRO A 203 -39.40 5.70 26.93
C PRO A 203 -39.80 7.04 27.53
N LYS A 204 -40.03 8.04 26.68
CA LYS A 204 -40.50 9.38 27.08
C LYS A 204 -41.80 9.36 27.87
N TYR A 205 -42.75 8.47 27.56
CA TYR A 205 -43.94 8.28 28.40
C TYR A 205 -43.58 7.78 29.82
N THR A 206 -42.59 6.89 29.97
CA THR A 206 -42.11 6.41 31.27
C THR A 206 -41.47 7.54 32.07
N ALA A 207 -40.59 8.33 31.43
CA ALA A 207 -39.93 9.46 32.07
C ALA A 207 -40.91 10.54 32.54
N VAL A 208 -41.97 10.82 31.76
CA VAL A 208 -43.04 11.76 32.13
C VAL A 208 -43.94 11.19 33.24
N ARG A 209 -44.24 9.88 33.20
CA ARG A 209 -45.06 9.17 34.21
C ARG A 209 -44.33 9.03 35.55
N TYR A 210 -43.01 8.82 35.51
CA TYR A 210 -42.17 8.53 36.68
C TYR A 210 -40.82 9.30 36.63
N PRO A 211 -40.80 10.63 36.89
CA PRO A 211 -39.59 11.45 36.73
C PRO A 211 -38.36 11.06 37.58
N PHE A 212 -38.48 10.15 38.55
CA PHE A 212 -37.33 9.61 39.27
C PHE A 212 -36.51 8.61 38.43
N THR A 213 -37.08 8.01 37.37
CA THR A 213 -36.44 6.94 36.60
C THR A 213 -35.29 7.43 35.71
N VAL A 214 -35.17 8.74 35.46
CA VAL A 214 -34.11 9.32 34.64
C VAL A 214 -32.81 9.60 35.41
N THR A 215 -32.68 9.16 36.67
CA THR A 215 -31.43 9.29 37.44
C THR A 215 -31.16 8.05 38.30
N HIS A 216 -29.90 7.65 38.45
CA HIS A 216 -29.52 6.54 39.33
C HIS A 216 -29.96 6.76 40.79
N LEU A 217 -29.82 7.99 41.32
CA LEU A 217 -30.27 8.35 42.67
C LEU A 217 -31.78 8.20 42.86
N GLY A 218 -32.56 8.56 41.83
CA GLY A 218 -34.02 8.38 41.86
C GLY A 218 -34.40 6.91 41.85
N LEU A 219 -33.68 6.06 41.11
CA LEU A 219 -33.89 4.62 41.06
C LEU A 219 -33.52 3.91 42.38
N SER A 220 -32.34 4.17 42.94
CA SER A 220 -31.90 3.54 44.20
C SER A 220 -32.74 3.96 45.41
N GLN A 221 -33.28 5.18 45.41
CA GLN A 221 -34.22 5.62 46.47
C GLN A 221 -35.64 5.03 46.34
N ASN A 222 -35.96 4.28 45.28
CA ASN A 222 -37.33 3.84 44.96
C ASN A 222 -37.45 2.34 44.64
N HIS A 223 -36.59 1.46 45.20
CA HIS A 223 -36.53 0.00 44.91
C HIS A 223 -37.90 -0.67 44.68
N HIS A 224 -38.84 -0.54 45.61
CA HIS A 224 -40.18 -1.14 45.49
C HIS A 224 -40.94 -0.69 44.23
N ARG A 225 -40.85 0.60 43.86
CA ARG A 225 -41.49 1.13 42.65
C ARG A 225 -40.75 0.72 41.38
N VAL A 226 -39.42 0.64 41.43
CA VAL A 226 -38.61 0.12 40.31
C VAL A 226 -39.03 -1.32 39.99
N ALA A 227 -39.26 -2.15 41.01
CA ALA A 227 -39.80 -3.51 40.87
C ALA A 227 -41.29 -3.57 40.46
N GLU A 228 -42.11 -2.59 40.82
CA GLU A 228 -43.53 -2.50 40.42
C GLU A 228 -43.69 -2.09 38.94
N ILE A 229 -42.90 -1.11 38.49
CA ILE A 229 -42.98 -0.48 37.17
C ILE A 229 -42.36 -1.38 36.10
N PHE A 230 -41.08 -1.74 36.26
CA PHE A 230 -40.32 -2.42 35.22
C PHE A 230 -40.59 -3.93 35.24
N LYS A 231 -41.58 -4.33 34.46
CA LYS A 231 -42.00 -5.72 34.28
C LYS A 231 -41.13 -6.43 33.23
N ARG A 232 -41.07 -7.76 33.31
CA ARG A 232 -40.22 -8.58 32.43
C ARG A 232 -40.97 -8.83 31.10
N PRO A 233 -40.32 -8.61 29.94
CA PRO A 233 -40.89 -8.95 28.65
C PRO A 233 -41.08 -10.46 28.56
N THR A 234 -42.08 -10.89 27.80
CA THR A 234 -42.45 -12.30 27.64
C THR A 234 -42.38 -12.65 26.16
N ALA A 235 -41.68 -13.73 25.79
CA ALA A 235 -41.66 -14.22 24.42
C ALA A 235 -43.05 -14.76 24.04
N TRP A 236 -43.37 -14.81 22.75
CA TRP A 236 -44.69 -15.20 22.26
C TRP A 236 -45.08 -16.62 22.71
N GLY A 237 -44.13 -17.57 22.67
CA GLY A 237 -44.34 -18.94 23.16
C GLY A 237 -44.65 -18.99 24.65
N ASP A 238 -43.90 -18.26 25.47
CA ASP A 238 -44.12 -18.17 26.92
C ASP A 238 -45.44 -17.49 27.26
N TYR A 239 -45.83 -16.46 26.49
CA TYR A 239 -47.10 -15.77 26.65
C TYR A 239 -48.27 -16.74 26.42
N CYS A 240 -48.21 -17.52 25.33
CA CYS A 240 -49.23 -18.50 25.03
C CYS A 240 -49.28 -19.61 26.09
N ASN A 241 -48.13 -20.11 26.55
CA ASN A 241 -48.08 -21.24 27.48
C ASN A 241 -48.33 -20.88 28.96
N GLU A 242 -48.04 -19.65 29.40
CA GLU A 242 -48.08 -19.25 30.82
C GLU A 242 -49.03 -18.09 31.15
N VAL A 243 -49.55 -17.35 30.16
CA VAL A 243 -50.30 -16.10 30.39
C VAL A 243 -51.67 -16.09 29.71
N SER A 244 -51.75 -16.51 28.44
CA SER A 244 -53.02 -16.52 27.71
C SER A 244 -54.00 -17.54 28.31
N PRO A 245 -55.30 -17.22 28.48
CA PRO A 245 -56.27 -18.12 29.13
C PRO A 245 -56.72 -19.29 28.23
N ASN A 246 -56.22 -19.36 27.00
CA ASN A 246 -56.68 -20.27 25.94
C ASN A 246 -55.53 -20.86 25.11
N ASN A 247 -54.27 -20.73 25.56
CA ASN A 247 -53.06 -21.12 24.83
C ASN A 247 -52.97 -20.51 23.41
N CYS A 248 -53.33 -19.24 23.26
CA CYS A 248 -53.44 -18.49 22.00
C CYS A 248 -54.28 -19.18 20.90
N THR A 249 -55.23 -20.04 21.27
CA THR A 249 -56.11 -20.73 20.29
C THR A 249 -57.23 -19.84 19.74
N VAL A 250 -57.46 -18.68 20.37
CA VAL A 250 -58.40 -17.64 19.93
C VAL A 250 -57.77 -16.27 20.22
N PRO A 251 -57.83 -15.27 19.31
CA PRO A 251 -57.28 -13.94 19.55
C PRO A 251 -57.75 -13.32 20.87
N ASP A 252 -56.81 -12.84 21.69
CA ASP A 252 -57.08 -12.19 22.98
C ASP A 252 -56.74 -10.68 22.98
N GLY A 253 -56.18 -10.18 21.87
CA GLY A 253 -55.76 -8.78 21.69
C GLY A 253 -54.30 -8.50 22.07
N VAL A 254 -53.59 -9.49 22.63
CA VAL A 254 -52.13 -9.49 22.78
C VAL A 254 -51.52 -10.42 21.74
N ALA A 255 -52.09 -11.63 21.59
CA ALA A 255 -51.80 -12.58 20.54
C ALA A 255 -53.04 -12.82 19.65
N GLU A 256 -52.81 -13.03 18.35
CA GLU A 256 -53.84 -13.45 17.37
C GLU A 256 -53.87 -14.98 17.18
N MET A 257 -52.73 -15.65 17.38
CA MET A 257 -52.56 -17.10 17.22
C MET A 257 -51.39 -17.62 18.08
N TYR A 258 -51.26 -18.95 18.18
CA TYR A 258 -50.05 -19.59 18.72
C TYR A 258 -48.88 -19.44 17.72
N PRO A 259 -47.64 -19.16 18.16
CA PRO A 259 -46.51 -18.92 17.27
C PRO A 259 -46.05 -20.18 16.52
N ASN A 260 -45.48 -19.97 15.32
CA ASN A 260 -44.64 -20.97 14.67
C ASN A 260 -43.32 -21.15 15.42
N GLN A 261 -42.56 -22.21 15.08
CA GLN A 261 -41.29 -22.53 15.77
C GLN A 261 -40.30 -21.36 15.76
N ASP A 262 -40.18 -20.65 14.63
CA ASP A 262 -39.26 -19.51 14.46
C ASP A 262 -39.79 -18.19 15.05
N ASP A 263 -41.07 -18.16 15.46
CA ASP A 263 -41.72 -17.01 16.08
C ASP A 263 -41.83 -17.14 17.60
N ALA A 264 -41.70 -18.34 18.15
CA ALA A 264 -41.95 -18.62 19.57
C ALA A 264 -41.03 -17.83 20.53
N GLY A 265 -39.78 -17.57 20.13
CA GLY A 265 -38.84 -16.76 20.90
C GLY A 265 -39.01 -15.24 20.75
N LYS A 266 -39.89 -14.76 19.87
CA LYS A 266 -40.01 -13.32 19.56
C LYS A 266 -40.78 -12.56 20.62
N TYR A 267 -40.35 -11.34 20.90
CA TYR A 267 -41.02 -10.42 21.83
C TYR A 267 -42.03 -9.48 21.14
N PHE A 268 -41.96 -9.38 19.81
CA PHE A 268 -42.87 -8.58 18.98
C PHE A 268 -42.89 -9.15 17.54
N ALA A 269 -44.07 -9.47 17.01
CA ALA A 269 -44.22 -10.14 15.72
C ALA A 269 -45.60 -9.89 15.08
N SER A 270 -45.82 -10.41 13.86
CA SER A 270 -47.13 -10.34 13.21
C SER A 270 -48.12 -11.21 13.96
N GLY A 271 -49.14 -10.59 14.56
CA GLY A 271 -50.07 -11.29 15.44
C GLY A 271 -49.58 -11.45 16.90
N TYR A 272 -48.51 -10.75 17.31
CA TYR A 272 -48.12 -10.61 18.73
C TYR A 272 -47.55 -9.24 19.03
N ILE A 273 -48.32 -8.40 19.73
CA ILE A 273 -47.92 -7.02 20.08
C ILE A 273 -46.97 -6.94 21.30
N GLY A 274 -46.59 -8.09 21.86
CA GLY A 274 -45.72 -8.19 23.03
C GLY A 274 -46.44 -8.09 24.37
N HIS A 275 -45.80 -8.59 25.43
CA HIS A 275 -46.37 -8.61 26.78
C HIS A 275 -45.31 -8.41 27.87
N PHE A 276 -45.67 -7.70 28.94
CA PHE A 276 -44.79 -7.39 30.07
C PHE A 276 -45.46 -7.79 31.39
N ARG A 277 -44.93 -8.82 32.07
CA ARG A 277 -45.51 -9.38 33.30
C ARG A 277 -44.60 -9.22 34.52
N ALA A 278 -45.21 -9.14 35.69
CA ALA A 278 -44.50 -9.26 36.96
C ALA A 278 -44.23 -10.74 37.25
N THR A 279 -43.00 -11.09 37.62
CA THR A 279 -42.61 -12.45 38.04
C THR A 279 -42.37 -12.50 39.55
N ALA A 280 -41.96 -13.66 40.07
CA ALA A 280 -41.53 -13.79 41.47
C ALA A 280 -40.40 -12.81 41.85
N GLU A 281 -39.55 -12.39 40.90
CA GLU A 281 -38.47 -11.42 41.14
C GLU A 281 -39.00 -9.99 41.36
N ASN A 282 -40.18 -9.65 40.84
CA ASN A 282 -40.83 -8.36 41.09
C ASN A 282 -41.50 -8.29 42.49
N ASN A 283 -41.60 -9.41 43.23
CA ASN A 283 -42.37 -9.47 44.47
C ASN A 283 -41.58 -9.02 45.72
N CYS A 284 -41.83 -7.79 46.16
CA CYS A 284 -41.20 -7.19 47.33
C CYS A 284 -41.89 -7.49 48.68
N THR A 285 -42.98 -8.29 48.73
CA THR A 285 -43.75 -8.51 49.98
C THR A 285 -43.38 -9.80 50.72
N GLY A 286 -42.34 -10.52 50.27
CA GLY A 286 -41.87 -11.74 50.92
C GLY A 286 -41.11 -11.44 52.22
N VAL A 287 -41.39 -12.19 53.29
CA VAL A 287 -40.80 -12.00 54.65
C VAL A 287 -39.27 -12.13 54.68
N VAL A 288 -38.67 -12.76 53.66
CA VAL A 288 -37.21 -12.90 53.49
C VAL A 288 -36.59 -11.78 52.65
N ASN A 289 -37.41 -11.06 51.86
CA ASN A 289 -36.99 -10.28 50.69
C ASN A 289 -37.26 -8.77 50.81
N ASN A 290 -37.16 -8.20 52.01
CA ASN A 290 -37.48 -6.79 52.30
C ASN A 290 -36.45 -5.76 51.73
N ASN A 291 -35.75 -6.11 50.65
CA ASN A 291 -34.92 -5.24 49.78
C ASN A 291 -34.37 -5.98 48.53
N THR A 292 -34.81 -7.21 48.21
CA THR A 292 -34.18 -8.06 47.17
C THR A 292 -35.05 -8.31 45.93
N CYS A 293 -36.23 -7.68 45.85
CA CYS A 293 -37.01 -7.65 44.61
C CYS A 293 -36.32 -6.77 43.55
N THR A 294 -36.51 -7.10 42.27
CA THR A 294 -35.92 -6.35 41.15
C THR A 294 -36.93 -6.11 40.04
N GLY A 295 -36.93 -4.89 39.52
CA GLY A 295 -37.49 -4.58 38.21
C GLY A 295 -36.63 -5.17 37.09
N HIS A 296 -37.13 -5.09 35.87
CA HIS A 296 -36.41 -5.54 34.69
C HIS A 296 -35.59 -4.42 34.05
N VAL A 297 -34.41 -4.77 33.52
CA VAL A 297 -33.69 -3.94 32.55
C VAL A 297 -33.26 -4.81 31.37
N VAL A 298 -33.50 -4.32 30.16
CA VAL A 298 -33.12 -4.98 28.91
C VAL A 298 -31.63 -4.72 28.67
N ALA A 299 -30.80 -5.72 28.98
CA ALA A 299 -29.36 -5.67 28.75
C ALA A 299 -28.96 -6.35 27.43
N PRO A 300 -27.88 -5.91 26.76
CA PRO A 300 -27.24 -6.67 25.68
C PRO A 300 -26.45 -7.88 26.24
N PRO A 301 -25.96 -8.80 25.39
CA PRO A 301 -25.08 -9.89 25.82
C PRO A 301 -23.76 -9.39 26.41
N CYS A 302 -23.04 -10.26 27.13
CA CYS A 302 -21.76 -9.91 27.77
C CYS A 302 -20.64 -9.52 26.78
N THR A 303 -20.77 -9.90 25.49
CA THR A 303 -19.84 -9.58 24.40
C THR A 303 -19.84 -8.11 24.01
N TRP A 304 -20.97 -7.40 24.20
CA TRP A 304 -21.10 -5.97 23.94
C TRP A 304 -20.34 -5.12 24.96
N SER A 305 -20.22 -3.81 24.73
CA SER A 305 -19.58 -2.83 25.65
C SER A 305 -20.38 -2.55 26.95
N THR A 306 -21.06 -3.56 27.50
CA THR A 306 -21.90 -3.46 28.70
C THR A 306 -21.11 -3.59 30.00
N PHE A 307 -21.59 -2.89 31.03
CA PHE A 307 -21.11 -2.98 32.42
C PHE A 307 -22.32 -3.06 33.37
N ILE A 308 -23.44 -3.63 32.90
CA ILE A 308 -24.74 -3.46 33.55
C ILE A 308 -24.80 -4.08 34.96
N GLU A 309 -24.13 -5.22 35.21
CA GLU A 309 -24.05 -5.83 36.54
C GLU A 309 -23.20 -5.00 37.52
N THR A 310 -22.08 -4.42 37.07
CA THR A 310 -21.31 -3.44 37.85
C THR A 310 -22.18 -2.23 38.22
N GLN A 311 -22.91 -1.70 37.24
CA GLN A 311 -23.75 -0.51 37.39
C GLN A 311 -24.95 -0.77 38.32
N THR A 312 -25.68 -1.89 38.19
CA THR A 312 -26.82 -2.19 39.08
C THR A 312 -26.39 -2.52 40.50
N TYR A 313 -25.35 -3.34 40.67
CA TYR A 313 -24.93 -3.81 41.98
C TYR A 313 -24.31 -2.69 42.84
N TRP A 314 -23.38 -1.90 42.28
CA TRP A 314 -22.64 -0.90 43.05
C TRP A 314 -23.34 0.46 43.19
N LEU A 315 -24.37 0.75 42.37
CA LEU A 315 -25.23 1.93 42.52
C LEU A 315 -26.55 1.63 43.25
N ASP A 316 -26.69 0.41 43.79
CA ASP A 316 -27.88 -0.07 44.50
C ASP A 316 -29.18 0.11 43.70
N LEU A 317 -29.16 -0.33 42.44
CA LEU A 317 -30.31 -0.30 41.55
C LEU A 317 -31.05 -1.64 41.62
N ALA A 318 -32.30 -1.63 42.05
CA ALA A 318 -33.18 -2.80 42.10
C ALA A 318 -33.64 -3.26 40.69
N LEU A 319 -32.69 -3.60 39.82
CA LEU A 319 -32.87 -3.94 38.41
C LEU A 319 -32.05 -5.17 38.03
N LYS A 320 -32.63 -6.06 37.22
CA LYS A 320 -31.98 -7.28 36.74
C LYS A 320 -32.40 -7.62 35.32
N SER A 321 -31.45 -8.02 34.48
CA SER A 321 -31.74 -8.59 33.15
C SER A 321 -32.06 -10.09 33.25
N SER A 322 -32.90 -10.57 32.32
CA SER A 322 -33.48 -11.92 32.35
C SER A 322 -33.82 -12.42 30.94
N GLY A 323 -33.01 -12.03 29.96
CA GLY A 323 -33.08 -12.54 28.59
C GLY A 323 -32.36 -13.87 28.41
N PRO A 324 -32.44 -14.47 27.21
CA PRO A 324 -31.99 -15.84 26.97
C PRO A 324 -30.48 -16.00 26.82
N SER A 325 -29.70 -14.92 26.73
CA SER A 325 -28.24 -15.02 26.61
C SER A 325 -27.64 -15.61 27.88
N TYR A 326 -26.84 -16.67 27.71
CA TYR A 326 -26.10 -17.32 28.78
C TYR A 326 -25.17 -16.32 29.51
N VAL A 327 -24.72 -16.67 30.71
CA VAL A 327 -23.92 -15.82 31.62
C VAL A 327 -24.68 -14.62 32.21
N ASN A 328 -24.97 -13.57 31.42
CA ASN A 328 -25.44 -12.27 31.94
C ASN A 328 -26.96 -12.05 31.84
N GLY A 329 -27.70 -12.95 31.20
CA GLY A 329 -29.14 -12.79 30.96
C GLY A 329 -29.45 -11.64 29.99
N GLY A 330 -28.58 -11.39 29.02
CA GLY A 330 -28.80 -10.39 27.96
C GLY A 330 -29.77 -10.83 26.86
N TYR A 331 -30.05 -9.90 25.96
CA TYR A 331 -30.87 -10.08 24.75
C TYR A 331 -30.06 -9.68 23.52
N THR A 332 -30.25 -10.36 22.39
CA THR A 332 -29.60 -10.01 21.11
C THR A 332 -30.12 -8.66 20.57
N TYR A 333 -29.36 -8.03 19.66
CA TYR A 333 -29.75 -6.79 18.95
C TYR A 333 -31.21 -6.85 18.46
N SER A 334 -31.60 -7.96 17.82
CA SER A 334 -32.95 -8.15 17.28
C SER A 334 -34.04 -8.25 18.35
N GLU A 335 -33.77 -8.85 19.50
CA GLU A 335 -34.73 -9.02 20.60
C GLU A 335 -34.92 -7.71 21.36
N MET A 336 -33.85 -6.95 21.60
CA MET A 336 -33.90 -5.64 22.25
C MET A 336 -34.81 -4.67 21.46
N ILE A 337 -34.70 -4.68 20.13
CA ILE A 337 -35.59 -3.93 19.23
C ILE A 337 -37.04 -4.39 19.35
N GLN A 338 -37.28 -5.71 19.33
CA GLN A 338 -38.62 -6.25 19.52
C GLN A 338 -39.21 -5.84 20.86
N ILE A 339 -38.44 -5.85 21.95
CA ILE A 339 -38.89 -5.45 23.28
C ILE A 339 -39.22 -3.94 23.31
N TRP A 340 -38.44 -3.07 22.67
CA TRP A 340 -38.79 -1.64 22.59
C TRP A 340 -40.02 -1.38 21.71
N ASN A 341 -40.18 -2.12 20.61
CA ASN A 341 -41.38 -2.08 19.76
C ASN A 341 -42.64 -2.55 20.51
N ALA A 342 -42.52 -3.63 21.28
CA ALA A 342 -43.58 -4.11 22.18
C ALA A 342 -43.93 -3.07 23.25
N ALA A 343 -42.93 -2.47 23.90
CA ALA A 343 -43.15 -1.44 24.90
C ALA A 343 -43.92 -0.23 24.31
N ASN A 344 -43.52 0.23 23.12
CA ASN A 344 -44.24 1.27 22.38
C ASN A 344 -45.68 0.86 22.04
N ALA A 345 -45.90 -0.36 21.53
CA ALA A 345 -47.23 -0.86 21.15
C ALA A 345 -48.18 -0.99 22.36
N THR A 346 -47.69 -1.48 23.51
CA THR A 346 -48.49 -1.69 24.73
C THR A 346 -48.46 -0.49 25.70
N GLN A 347 -47.66 0.54 25.42
CA GLN A 347 -47.34 1.67 26.33
C GLN A 347 -46.80 1.21 27.71
N SER A 348 -46.11 0.07 27.74
CA SER A 348 -45.49 -0.52 28.93
C SER A 348 -44.18 0.16 29.30
N ASP A 349 -43.95 0.36 30.60
CA ASP A 349 -42.73 0.96 31.11
C ASP A 349 -41.55 -0.03 31.03
N VAL A 350 -40.60 0.25 30.15
CA VAL A 350 -39.35 -0.53 29.97
C VAL A 350 -38.13 0.34 30.28
N MET A 351 -37.01 -0.30 30.64
CA MET A 351 -35.69 0.32 30.70
C MET A 351 -34.72 -0.54 29.88
N MET A 352 -33.87 0.09 29.07
CA MET A 352 -32.95 -0.59 28.15
C MET A 352 -31.60 0.10 28.13
N GLN A 353 -30.53 -0.67 28.01
CA GLN A 353 -29.21 -0.16 27.66
C GLN A 353 -29.03 -0.26 26.14
N TRP A 354 -28.74 0.85 25.45
CA TRP A 354 -28.73 0.91 23.98
C TRP A 354 -27.72 1.91 23.42
N ALA A 355 -27.26 1.65 22.20
CA ALA A 355 -26.27 2.47 21.50
C ALA A 355 -26.85 3.82 21.02
N GLU A 356 -25.99 4.84 21.00
CA GLU A 356 -26.13 6.04 20.17
C GLU A 356 -24.78 6.22 19.42
N PRO A 357 -24.76 6.39 18.08
CA PRO A 357 -25.89 6.47 17.17
C PRO A 357 -26.49 5.10 16.83
N ASP A 358 -27.81 5.03 16.62
CA ASP A 358 -28.47 3.84 16.08
C ASP A 358 -29.83 4.20 15.45
N THR A 359 -30.23 3.38 14.48
CA THR A 359 -31.44 3.54 13.65
C THR A 359 -32.73 3.56 14.47
N VAL A 360 -32.78 2.83 15.59
CA VAL A 360 -33.95 2.77 16.50
C VAL A 360 -34.12 4.10 17.23
N VAL A 361 -33.02 4.72 17.65
CA VAL A 361 -33.04 6.03 18.34
C VAL A 361 -33.56 7.12 17.40
N GLU A 362 -33.15 7.07 16.12
CA GLU A 362 -33.65 7.96 15.07
C GLU A 362 -35.14 7.74 14.76
N VAL A 363 -35.57 6.48 14.55
CA VAL A 363 -36.97 6.12 14.25
C VAL A 363 -37.94 6.54 15.38
N TYR A 364 -37.49 6.49 16.64
CA TYR A 364 -38.31 6.88 17.79
C TYR A 364 -38.21 8.36 18.18
N ARG A 365 -37.38 9.17 17.52
CA ARG A 365 -37.26 10.62 17.75
C ARG A 365 -38.62 11.33 17.53
N ASN A 366 -38.92 12.32 18.36
CA ASN A 366 -40.20 13.05 18.45
C ASN A 366 -41.45 12.20 18.79
N THR A 367 -41.33 10.89 19.03
CA THR A 367 -42.49 10.02 19.36
C THR A 367 -42.80 10.00 20.87
N GLY A 368 -43.86 9.29 21.27
CA GLY A 368 -44.13 8.99 22.69
C GLY A 368 -43.15 7.99 23.32
N ALA A 369 -42.52 7.13 22.50
CA ALA A 369 -41.52 6.14 22.90
C ALA A 369 -40.08 6.61 22.62
N GLU A 370 -39.88 7.93 22.46
CA GLU A 370 -38.58 8.56 22.29
C GLU A 370 -37.63 8.22 23.45
N PHE A 371 -36.38 7.92 23.10
CA PHE A 371 -35.34 7.48 24.02
C PHE A 371 -34.96 8.61 24.98
N THR A 372 -35.38 8.48 26.25
CA THR A 372 -35.06 9.45 27.31
C THR A 372 -33.95 8.90 28.20
N LYS A 373 -32.84 9.63 28.28
CA LYS A 373 -31.60 9.18 28.91
C LYS A 373 -31.74 9.07 30.43
N VAL A 374 -31.13 8.03 31.01
CA VAL A 374 -30.99 7.83 32.46
C VAL A 374 -29.59 8.24 32.89
N TYR A 375 -29.47 9.23 33.77
CA TYR A 375 -28.18 9.75 34.24
C TYR A 375 -27.59 8.87 35.36
N LEU A 376 -26.65 7.99 34.98
CA LEU A 376 -25.69 7.35 35.89
C LEU A 376 -24.56 8.35 36.27
N PRO A 377 -23.64 8.02 37.21
CA PRO A 377 -22.49 8.87 37.54
C PRO A 377 -21.58 9.10 36.33
N THR A 378 -21.06 10.32 36.17
CA THR A 378 -20.17 10.68 35.05
C THR A 378 -18.94 9.75 34.95
N PRO A 379 -18.53 9.32 33.73
CA PRO A 379 -17.33 8.54 33.55
C PRO A 379 -16.07 9.32 33.95
N SER A 380 -15.04 8.57 34.31
CA SER A 380 -13.70 9.09 34.62
C SER A 380 -12.67 8.00 34.32
N LEU A 381 -11.43 8.40 34.04
CA LEU A 381 -10.33 7.48 33.77
C LEU A 381 -10.12 6.43 34.88
N GLN A 382 -10.39 6.80 36.15
CA GLN A 382 -10.33 5.86 37.28
C GLN A 382 -11.48 4.84 37.26
N CYS A 383 -12.67 5.22 36.78
CA CYS A 383 -13.76 4.28 36.58
C CYS A 383 -13.49 3.35 35.40
N GLU A 384 -13.06 3.91 34.26
CA GLU A 384 -12.76 3.16 33.05
C GLU A 384 -11.70 2.08 33.32
N ALA A 385 -10.60 2.44 33.97
CA ALA A 385 -9.53 1.52 34.38
C ALA A 385 -9.89 0.59 35.57
N ALA A 386 -11.13 0.62 36.07
CA ALA A 386 -11.62 -0.22 37.17
C ALA A 386 -12.84 -1.06 36.80
N ARG A 387 -13.17 -1.12 35.49
CA ARG A 387 -14.16 -2.02 34.89
C ARG A 387 -13.57 -3.41 34.67
N PRO A 388 -14.41 -4.47 34.63
CA PRO A 388 -13.93 -5.80 34.26
C PRO A 388 -13.61 -5.87 32.76
N THR A 389 -12.62 -6.69 32.39
CA THR A 389 -12.20 -6.93 31.00
C THR A 389 -13.28 -7.63 30.15
N THR A 390 -13.04 -7.82 28.86
CA THR A 390 -13.97 -8.57 27.97
C THR A 390 -14.18 -10.01 28.43
N GLU A 391 -13.13 -10.67 28.91
CA GLU A 391 -13.18 -12.03 29.45
C GLU A 391 -13.91 -12.06 30.79
N GLU A 392 -13.60 -11.11 31.69
CA GLU A 392 -14.24 -11.02 33.01
C GLU A 392 -15.74 -10.74 32.92
N ARG A 393 -16.18 -9.93 31.95
CA ARG A 393 -17.60 -9.62 31.71
C ARG A 393 -18.40 -10.82 31.21
N CYS A 394 -17.76 -11.77 30.53
CA CYS A 394 -18.36 -13.06 30.15
C CYS A 394 -18.03 -14.22 31.12
N SER A 395 -17.42 -13.95 32.28
CA SER A 395 -17.20 -14.95 33.32
C SER A 395 -18.52 -15.48 33.88
N GLU A 396 -18.64 -16.81 34.09
CA GLU A 396 -19.82 -17.42 34.73
C GLU A 396 -20.04 -16.90 36.17
N ASP A 397 -18.97 -16.47 36.86
CA ASP A 397 -19.05 -15.93 38.23
C ASP A 397 -19.56 -14.46 38.23
N PRO A 398 -20.75 -14.19 38.80
CA PRO A 398 -21.27 -12.82 38.88
C PRO A 398 -20.43 -11.90 39.80
N VAL A 399 -19.59 -12.43 40.69
CA VAL A 399 -18.67 -11.61 41.49
C VAL A 399 -17.59 -10.99 40.59
N VAL A 400 -17.06 -11.76 39.64
CA VAL A 400 -16.09 -11.28 38.63
C VAL A 400 -16.77 -10.24 37.73
N ARG A 401 -17.96 -10.55 37.18
CA ARG A 401 -18.70 -9.62 36.29
C ARG A 401 -19.06 -8.29 36.94
N ARG A 402 -19.28 -8.25 38.25
CA ARG A 402 -19.56 -7.00 38.98
C ARG A 402 -18.34 -6.11 39.13
N GLY A 403 -17.12 -6.66 39.08
CA GLY A 403 -15.89 -5.90 39.27
C GLY A 403 -15.89 -5.09 40.57
N THR A 404 -15.33 -3.87 40.53
CA THR A 404 -15.22 -2.99 41.70
C THR A 404 -16.19 -1.81 41.67
N MET A 405 -16.49 -1.24 42.84
CA MET A 405 -17.31 -0.03 42.98
C MET A 405 -16.78 1.16 42.15
N ALA A 406 -15.47 1.23 41.89
CA ALA A 406 -14.89 2.30 41.08
C ALA A 406 -15.36 2.24 39.62
N GLY A 407 -15.61 1.05 39.07
CA GLY A 407 -16.12 0.85 37.71
C GLY A 407 -17.60 1.22 37.49
N ALA A 408 -18.31 1.65 38.54
CA ALA A 408 -19.76 1.87 38.55
C ALA A 408 -20.19 3.25 38.03
N CYS A 409 -19.72 3.66 36.86
CA CYS A 409 -20.11 4.90 36.18
C CYS A 409 -20.86 4.63 34.87
N ASP A 410 -21.49 5.68 34.32
CA ASP A 410 -22.01 5.72 32.95
C ASP A 410 -20.92 5.39 31.92
N ASN A 411 -21.29 5.01 30.71
CA ASN A 411 -20.30 4.86 29.63
C ASN A 411 -19.79 6.22 29.14
N SER A 412 -18.51 6.27 28.77
CA SER A 412 -17.92 7.41 28.07
C SER A 412 -18.42 7.42 26.62
N ALA A 413 -18.35 8.59 26.00
CA ALA A 413 -18.45 8.67 24.55
C ALA A 413 -17.04 8.49 23.99
N HIS A 414 -16.88 7.63 23.00
CA HIS A 414 -15.58 7.30 22.41
C HIS A 414 -15.64 7.46 20.90
N ILE A 415 -14.54 7.90 20.28
CA ILE A 415 -14.39 7.81 18.82
C ILE A 415 -14.08 6.36 18.49
N THR A 416 -14.88 5.72 17.64
CA THR A 416 -14.64 4.34 17.20
C THR A 416 -13.41 4.25 16.32
N LYS A 417 -12.71 3.12 16.41
CA LYS A 417 -11.45 2.88 15.68
C LYS A 417 -11.65 1.95 14.50
N LYS A 418 -10.73 2.04 13.54
CA LYS A 418 -10.51 1.01 12.53
C LYS A 418 -9.51 -0.02 13.10
N ALA A 419 -9.45 -1.22 12.54
CA ALA A 419 -8.36 -2.16 12.78
C ALA A 419 -7.81 -2.65 11.44
N ILE A 420 -6.59 -2.25 11.10
CA ILE A 420 -5.95 -2.54 9.81
C ILE A 420 -4.90 -3.63 10.04
N ALA A 421 -4.95 -4.73 9.27
CA ALA A 421 -3.93 -5.77 9.31
C ALA A 421 -2.57 -5.21 8.86
N ILE A 422 -1.52 -5.41 9.65
CA ILE A 422 -0.19 -4.80 9.40
C ILE A 422 0.38 -5.16 8.02
N SER A 423 0.05 -6.36 7.54
CA SER A 423 0.43 -6.86 6.22
C SER A 423 -0.11 -6.02 5.06
N LEU A 424 -1.23 -5.32 5.21
CA LEU A 424 -1.74 -4.42 4.17
C LEU A 424 -0.82 -3.18 4.01
N ARG A 425 -0.31 -2.64 5.12
CA ARG A 425 0.71 -1.58 5.09
C ARG A 425 1.99 -2.10 4.46
N ASP A 426 2.52 -3.21 4.98
CA ASP A 426 3.87 -3.67 4.65
C ASP A 426 3.96 -4.23 3.21
N SER A 427 2.90 -4.86 2.69
CA SER A 427 2.82 -5.23 1.27
C SER A 427 2.68 -4.02 0.34
N THR A 428 1.89 -3.00 0.72
CA THR A 428 1.74 -1.77 -0.07
C THR A 428 3.05 -0.99 -0.13
N LEU A 429 3.69 -0.72 1.02
CA LEU A 429 4.89 0.10 1.09
C LEU A 429 6.16 -0.59 0.54
N ALA A 430 6.12 -1.90 0.28
CA ALA A 430 7.19 -2.61 -0.41
C ALA A 430 7.24 -2.38 -1.93
N LEU A 431 6.16 -1.85 -2.53
CA LEU A 431 6.05 -1.63 -3.97
C LEU A 431 6.53 -0.23 -4.41
N PRO A 432 6.98 -0.03 -5.67
CA PRO A 432 7.24 1.29 -6.24
C PRO A 432 5.97 2.15 -6.29
N PRO A 433 6.02 3.50 -6.11
CA PRO A 433 4.82 4.36 -6.03
C PRO A 433 3.77 4.20 -7.15
N ALA A 434 4.21 3.93 -8.39
CA ALA A 434 3.32 3.65 -9.51
C ALA A 434 2.46 2.38 -9.28
N GLU A 435 3.02 1.35 -8.65
CA GLU A 435 2.40 0.06 -8.33
C GLU A 435 1.77 0.03 -6.92
N GLN A 436 2.00 1.04 -6.07
CA GLN A 436 1.36 1.12 -4.75
C GLN A 436 -0.17 1.24 -4.90
N SER A 437 -0.88 0.46 -4.08
CA SER A 437 -2.33 0.51 -3.95
C SER A 437 -2.76 1.71 -3.09
N PRO A 438 -3.72 2.54 -3.53
CA PRO A 438 -4.26 3.63 -2.72
C PRO A 438 -5.02 3.15 -1.48
N ALA A 439 -5.36 1.86 -1.40
CA ALA A 439 -6.25 1.30 -0.38
C ALA A 439 -5.79 1.58 1.05
N TYR A 440 -4.52 1.28 1.36
CA TYR A 440 -3.96 1.48 2.69
C TYR A 440 -4.08 2.95 3.14
N SER A 441 -3.61 3.90 2.31
CA SER A 441 -3.65 5.33 2.63
C SER A 441 -5.07 5.90 2.66
N PHE A 442 -5.97 5.43 1.79
CA PHE A 442 -7.39 5.79 1.86
C PHE A 442 -8.02 5.29 3.17
N ILE A 443 -7.87 4.01 3.51
CA ILE A 443 -8.44 3.41 4.73
C ILE A 443 -7.89 4.08 6.00
N GLN A 444 -6.60 4.44 6.03
CA GLN A 444 -5.99 5.16 7.16
C GLN A 444 -6.65 6.54 7.36
N ASN A 445 -6.75 7.33 6.28
CA ASN A 445 -7.35 8.66 6.30
C ASN A 445 -8.88 8.66 6.38
N PHE A 446 -9.55 7.55 6.06
CA PHE A 446 -10.99 7.45 5.98
C PHE A 446 -11.66 7.75 7.33
N ASN A 447 -12.49 8.78 7.33
CA ASN A 447 -13.15 9.36 8.48
C ASN A 447 -14.50 9.93 8.01
N ILE A 448 -15.57 9.71 8.78
CA ILE A 448 -16.91 10.25 8.52
C ILE A 448 -17.47 10.80 9.83
N ASP A 449 -17.82 12.08 9.84
CA ASP A 449 -18.44 12.74 10.99
C ASP A 449 -19.80 12.13 11.35
N GLN A 450 -20.10 12.08 12.65
CA GLN A 450 -21.37 11.63 13.25
C GLN A 450 -22.64 12.09 12.51
N LEU A 451 -22.63 13.31 11.96
CA LEU A 451 -23.76 13.90 11.25
C LEU A 451 -24.15 13.11 9.99
N HIS A 452 -23.16 12.65 9.24
CA HIS A 452 -23.34 11.88 8.00
C HIS A 452 -23.81 10.44 8.28
N ILE A 453 -23.31 9.84 9.36
CA ILE A 453 -23.83 8.55 9.84
C ILE A 453 -25.31 8.69 10.21
N ASN A 454 -25.67 9.69 11.02
CA ASN A 454 -27.06 9.94 11.40
C ASN A 454 -27.98 10.21 10.19
N GLU A 455 -27.48 10.90 9.15
CA GLU A 455 -28.19 11.11 7.88
C GLU A 455 -28.57 9.78 7.21
N MET A 456 -27.60 8.87 7.04
CA MET A 456 -27.82 7.54 6.44
C MET A 456 -28.72 6.64 7.31
N LEU A 457 -28.47 6.58 8.63
CA LEU A 457 -29.28 5.77 9.56
C LEU A 457 -30.74 6.25 9.61
N SER A 458 -30.96 7.58 9.53
CA SER A 458 -32.29 8.17 9.44
C SER A 458 -32.99 7.82 8.12
N HIS A 459 -32.27 7.88 6.99
CA HIS A 459 -32.85 7.53 5.68
C HIS A 459 -33.22 6.05 5.58
N TYR A 460 -32.34 5.15 6.04
CA TYR A 460 -32.61 3.70 6.15
C TYR A 460 -33.80 3.39 7.08
N GLY A 461 -33.92 4.11 8.20
CA GLY A 461 -35.07 4.04 9.10
C GLY A 461 -36.37 4.44 8.41
N ALA A 462 -36.37 5.54 7.63
CA ALA A 462 -37.51 5.98 6.84
C ALA A 462 -37.88 5.00 5.70
N GLY A 463 -36.88 4.35 5.10
CA GLY A 463 -37.03 3.28 4.11
C GLY A 463 -37.49 1.92 4.68
N GLY A 464 -37.89 1.86 5.95
CA GLY A 464 -38.49 0.67 6.56
C GLY A 464 -37.50 -0.44 6.92
N ARG A 465 -36.20 -0.12 7.07
CA ARG A 465 -35.13 -1.05 7.48
C ARG A 465 -35.03 -2.33 6.63
N THR A 466 -35.10 -2.18 5.31
CA THR A 466 -34.83 -3.27 4.35
C THR A 466 -33.40 -3.19 3.81
N GLY A 467 -32.83 -4.31 3.35
CA GLY A 467 -31.48 -4.30 2.73
C GLY A 467 -31.42 -3.57 1.38
N TYR A 468 -32.56 -3.29 0.75
CA TYR A 468 -32.67 -2.29 -0.31
C TYR A 468 -32.49 -0.87 0.25
N ALA A 469 -33.27 -0.49 1.27
CA ALA A 469 -33.18 0.83 1.91
C ALA A 469 -31.79 1.11 2.51
N ALA A 470 -31.07 0.08 2.97
CA ALA A 470 -29.70 0.22 3.45
C ALA A 470 -28.75 0.63 2.32
N ARG A 471 -28.83 -0.07 1.17
CA ARG A 471 -28.02 0.25 -0.02
C ARG A 471 -28.38 1.60 -0.60
N GLU A 472 -29.68 1.91 -0.65
CA GLU A 472 -30.21 3.16 -1.18
C GLU A 472 -29.81 4.37 -0.30
N ALA A 473 -29.82 4.24 1.03
CA ALA A 473 -29.34 5.27 1.95
C ALA A 473 -27.83 5.54 1.79
N VAL A 474 -27.00 4.49 1.82
CA VAL A 474 -25.54 4.60 1.66
C VAL A 474 -25.19 5.17 0.28
N CYS A 475 -25.78 4.65 -0.78
CA CYS A 475 -25.47 5.08 -2.14
C CYS A 475 -25.96 6.51 -2.45
N THR A 476 -27.11 6.91 -1.89
CA THR A 476 -27.59 8.30 -1.99
C THR A 476 -26.65 9.26 -1.25
N TRP A 477 -26.16 8.89 -0.07
CA TRP A 477 -25.17 9.69 0.65
C TRP A 477 -23.86 9.83 -0.13
N ILE A 478 -23.31 8.74 -0.67
CA ILE A 478 -22.10 8.75 -1.51
C ILE A 478 -22.28 9.65 -2.74
N ALA A 479 -23.39 9.51 -3.46
CA ALA A 479 -23.67 10.30 -4.64
C ALA A 479 -23.81 11.81 -4.35
N ASN A 480 -24.29 12.17 -3.16
CA ASN A 480 -24.38 13.57 -2.71
C ASN A 480 -23.04 14.11 -2.18
N ASN A 481 -22.17 13.25 -1.62
CA ASN A 481 -20.93 13.64 -0.93
C ASN A 481 -19.66 13.28 -1.70
N THR A 482 -19.71 13.22 -3.04
CA THR A 482 -18.54 12.86 -3.87
C THR A 482 -17.34 13.79 -3.65
N GLU A 483 -17.57 15.09 -3.46
CA GLU A 483 -16.52 16.08 -3.15
C GLU A 483 -15.91 15.93 -1.75
N TYR A 484 -16.58 15.23 -0.82
CA TYR A 484 -16.02 14.87 0.48
C TYR A 484 -15.10 13.67 0.35
N LEU A 485 -15.58 12.60 -0.31
CA LEU A 485 -14.80 11.39 -0.55
C LEU A 485 -13.53 11.67 -1.38
N GLN A 486 -13.61 12.55 -2.39
CA GLN A 486 -12.46 12.99 -3.18
C GLN A 486 -11.37 13.71 -2.34
N ARG A 487 -11.73 14.36 -1.24
CA ARG A 487 -10.76 14.98 -0.30
C ARG A 487 -10.12 13.99 0.68
N LEU A 488 -10.66 12.77 0.77
CA LEU A 488 -10.06 11.65 1.53
C LEU A 488 -9.16 10.75 0.66
N MET A 489 -9.16 10.95 -0.66
CA MET A 489 -8.30 10.19 -1.58
C MET A 489 -6.82 10.54 -1.37
N PRO A 490 -5.90 9.57 -1.49
CA PRO A 490 -4.47 9.86 -1.47
C PRO A 490 -4.07 10.83 -2.60
N PRO A 491 -2.99 11.61 -2.43
CA PRO A 491 -2.45 12.41 -3.53
C PRO A 491 -2.12 11.51 -4.74
N ASN A 492 -2.11 12.11 -5.92
CA ASN A 492 -1.80 11.45 -7.19
C ASN A 492 -2.77 10.31 -7.58
N HIS A 493 -4.00 10.35 -7.03
CA HIS A 493 -5.10 9.45 -7.35
C HIS A 493 -6.41 10.24 -7.64
N PRO A 494 -7.36 9.69 -8.42
CA PRO A 494 -7.30 8.40 -9.13
C PRO A 494 -6.24 8.40 -10.23
N LYS A 495 -5.54 7.28 -10.40
CA LYS A 495 -4.49 7.12 -11.41
C LYS A 495 -5.11 7.13 -12.81
N VAL A 496 -4.54 7.93 -13.71
CA VAL A 496 -4.98 8.06 -15.11
C VAL A 496 -3.92 7.42 -15.99
N PHE A 497 -4.28 6.31 -16.63
CA PHE A 497 -3.39 5.57 -17.51
C PHE A 497 -3.36 6.23 -18.89
N GLN A 498 -2.18 6.71 -19.31
CA GLN A 498 -1.98 7.31 -20.63
C GLN A 498 -1.15 6.38 -21.52
N SER A 499 -1.62 6.20 -22.76
CA SER A 499 -0.94 5.40 -23.78
C SER A 499 0.11 6.24 -24.51
N ARG A 500 1.38 5.93 -24.28
CA ARG A 500 2.59 6.23 -25.09
C ARG A 500 2.61 7.56 -25.86
N ASP A 501 3.44 8.50 -25.38
CA ASP A 501 3.62 9.83 -25.97
C ASP A 501 4.10 9.88 -27.43
N GLU A 502 3.59 10.87 -28.18
CA GLU A 502 4.00 11.22 -29.55
C GLU A 502 5.52 11.45 -29.69
N HIS A 503 6.20 11.85 -28.60
CA HIS A 503 7.64 12.09 -28.56
C HIS A 503 8.47 10.79 -28.72
N GLU A 504 7.96 9.64 -28.26
CA GLU A 504 8.66 8.35 -28.41
C GLU A 504 8.64 7.83 -29.85
N GLU A 505 7.59 8.16 -30.63
CA GLU A 505 7.50 7.74 -32.03
C GLU A 505 8.69 8.26 -32.85
N ILE A 506 9.05 9.53 -32.65
CA ILE A 506 10.16 10.19 -33.34
C ILE A 506 11.50 9.49 -33.00
N ALA A 507 11.73 9.18 -31.73
CA ALA A 507 12.92 8.47 -31.27
C ALA A 507 12.98 7.03 -31.82
N THR A 508 11.84 6.34 -31.87
CA THR A 508 11.66 4.99 -32.43
C THR A 508 11.96 4.98 -33.94
N ILE A 509 11.41 5.93 -34.70
CA ILE A 509 11.66 6.10 -36.14
C ILE A 509 13.15 6.37 -36.42
N LEU A 510 13.79 7.23 -35.61
CA LEU A 510 15.22 7.52 -35.72
C LEU A 510 16.08 6.27 -35.50
N ALA A 511 15.80 5.50 -34.43
CA ALA A 511 16.51 4.26 -34.12
C ALA A 511 16.44 3.24 -35.28
N TYR A 512 15.25 2.95 -35.80
CA TYR A 512 15.07 2.06 -36.95
C TYR A 512 15.79 2.55 -38.21
N SER A 513 15.69 3.85 -38.51
CA SER A 513 16.32 4.42 -39.71
C SER A 513 17.85 4.25 -39.70
N LEU A 514 18.50 4.48 -38.55
CA LEU A 514 19.94 4.34 -38.38
C LEU A 514 20.39 2.86 -38.38
N GLY A 515 19.62 1.99 -37.72
CA GLY A 515 19.88 0.54 -37.72
C GLY A 515 19.79 -0.07 -39.13
N PHE A 516 18.79 0.34 -39.92
CA PHE A 516 18.67 -0.09 -41.31
C PHE A 516 19.81 0.44 -42.20
N VAL A 517 20.21 1.71 -42.04
CA VAL A 517 21.38 2.28 -42.74
C VAL A 517 22.67 1.53 -42.39
N ALA A 518 22.88 1.21 -41.11
CA ALA A 518 24.04 0.42 -40.67
C ALA A 518 24.05 -0.98 -41.29
N LEU A 519 22.92 -1.68 -41.29
CA LEU A 519 22.75 -3.00 -41.90
C LEU A 519 23.05 -2.98 -43.42
N VAL A 520 22.46 -2.03 -44.16
CA VAL A 520 22.72 -1.86 -45.60
C VAL A 520 24.20 -1.55 -45.86
N TYR A 521 24.84 -0.74 -45.02
CA TYR A 521 26.26 -0.40 -45.14
C TYR A 521 27.19 -1.60 -44.87
N ILE A 522 26.85 -2.49 -43.94
CA ILE A 522 27.54 -3.79 -43.75
C ILE A 522 27.38 -4.68 -44.97
N LEU A 523 26.16 -4.86 -45.49
CA LEU A 523 25.88 -5.74 -46.62
C LEU A 523 26.60 -5.25 -47.90
N LEU A 524 26.61 -3.93 -48.14
CA LEU A 524 27.37 -3.31 -49.21
C LEU A 524 28.88 -3.50 -49.03
N SER A 525 29.42 -3.21 -47.84
CA SER A 525 30.85 -3.35 -47.54
C SER A 525 31.34 -4.80 -47.63
N THR A 526 30.52 -5.75 -47.20
CA THR A 526 30.76 -7.20 -47.32
C THR A 526 30.77 -7.63 -48.79
N THR A 527 29.82 -7.13 -49.59
CA THR A 527 29.75 -7.39 -51.03
C THR A 527 30.97 -6.82 -51.77
N ILE A 528 31.38 -5.59 -51.47
CA ILE A 528 32.59 -4.97 -52.05
C ILE A 528 33.85 -5.74 -51.63
N THR A 529 33.98 -6.11 -50.36
CA THR A 529 35.09 -6.93 -49.85
C THR A 529 35.14 -8.28 -50.54
N PHE A 530 34.00 -8.96 -50.76
CA PHE A 530 33.93 -10.23 -51.49
C PHE A 530 34.32 -10.10 -52.96
N ARG A 531 33.92 -9.03 -53.64
CA ARG A 531 34.35 -8.75 -55.03
C ARG A 531 35.84 -8.39 -55.11
N LYS A 532 36.37 -7.61 -54.16
CA LYS A 532 37.76 -7.14 -54.14
C LYS A 532 38.75 -8.08 -53.42
N ARG A 533 38.32 -9.22 -52.86
CA ARG A 533 39.15 -10.16 -52.05
C ARG A 533 40.44 -10.67 -52.71
N LYS A 534 40.54 -10.62 -54.04
CA LYS A 534 41.75 -11.02 -54.80
C LYS A 534 42.74 -9.87 -55.03
N THR A 535 42.40 -8.63 -54.71
CA THR A 535 43.30 -7.47 -54.84
C THR A 535 44.37 -7.51 -53.74
N ALA A 536 45.57 -7.02 -54.04
CA ALA A 536 46.71 -7.06 -53.12
C ALA A 536 46.38 -6.53 -51.71
N VAL A 537 45.65 -5.40 -51.63
CA VAL A 537 45.22 -4.77 -50.36
C VAL A 537 44.45 -5.75 -49.46
N PHE A 538 43.50 -6.52 -50.01
CA PHE A 538 42.71 -7.48 -49.23
C PHE A 538 43.43 -8.82 -49.00
N VAL A 539 44.41 -9.17 -49.84
CA VAL A 539 45.29 -10.33 -49.61
C VAL A 539 46.24 -10.06 -48.43
N TYR A 540 46.90 -8.89 -48.39
CA TYR A 540 47.75 -8.48 -47.25
C TYR A 540 46.95 -8.32 -45.96
N ALA A 541 45.76 -7.71 -46.03
CA ALA A 541 44.85 -7.56 -44.89
C ALA A 541 44.24 -8.87 -44.36
N GLN A 542 44.54 -10.01 -45.01
CA GLN A 542 44.01 -11.35 -44.72
C GLN A 542 42.47 -11.37 -44.74
N ALA A 543 41.88 -11.28 -45.94
CA ALA A 543 40.43 -11.16 -46.18
C ALA A 543 39.52 -12.06 -45.31
N GLN A 544 39.95 -13.27 -44.92
CA GLN A 544 39.19 -14.12 -44.01
C GLN A 544 38.95 -13.49 -42.61
N PHE A 545 39.94 -12.82 -42.00
CA PHE A 545 39.71 -12.06 -40.75
C PHE A 545 38.80 -10.86 -40.96
N VAL A 546 38.83 -10.25 -42.15
CA VAL A 546 37.90 -9.16 -42.51
C VAL A 546 36.46 -9.68 -42.53
N PHE A 547 36.22 -10.90 -43.01
CA PHE A 547 34.89 -11.53 -42.95
C PHE A 547 34.45 -11.90 -41.52
N VAL A 548 35.37 -12.30 -40.62
CA VAL A 548 35.01 -12.54 -39.20
C VAL A 548 34.60 -11.24 -38.50
N ILE A 549 35.33 -10.14 -38.74
CA ILE A 549 34.97 -8.81 -38.22
C ILE A 549 33.63 -8.33 -38.79
N LEU A 550 33.41 -8.48 -40.10
CA LEU A 550 32.13 -8.15 -40.75
C LEU A 550 30.96 -9.02 -40.26
N PHE A 551 31.20 -10.29 -39.92
CA PHE A 551 30.19 -11.16 -39.31
C PHE A 551 29.84 -10.70 -37.89
N GLY A 552 30.83 -10.32 -37.07
CA GLY A 552 30.59 -9.71 -35.76
C GLY A 552 29.73 -8.44 -35.87
N LEU A 553 30.13 -7.49 -36.73
CA LEU A 553 29.37 -6.27 -37.02
C LEU A 553 27.94 -6.55 -37.51
N LEU A 554 27.74 -7.60 -38.32
CA LEU A 554 26.40 -8.02 -38.79
C LEU A 554 25.49 -8.47 -37.65
N LEU A 555 26.01 -9.24 -36.68
CA LEU A 555 25.24 -9.64 -35.50
C LEU A 555 24.88 -8.41 -34.64
N VAL A 556 25.83 -7.49 -34.40
CA VAL A 556 25.54 -6.25 -33.66
C VAL A 556 24.51 -5.38 -34.38
N ALA A 557 24.51 -5.32 -35.73
CA ALA A 557 23.51 -4.55 -36.49
C ALA A 557 22.09 -5.11 -36.35
N VAL A 558 21.93 -6.43 -36.40
CA VAL A 558 20.61 -7.05 -36.14
C VAL A 558 20.20 -6.81 -34.69
N GLY A 559 21.12 -6.97 -33.73
CA GLY A 559 20.89 -6.65 -32.33
C GLY A 559 20.50 -5.19 -32.07
N ALA A 560 21.11 -4.24 -32.80
CA ALA A 560 20.76 -2.82 -32.73
C ALA A 560 19.32 -2.55 -33.20
N ILE A 561 18.88 -3.19 -34.29
CA ILE A 561 17.49 -3.09 -34.76
C ILE A 561 16.53 -3.69 -33.72
N LEU A 562 16.86 -4.85 -33.14
CA LEU A 562 16.06 -5.48 -32.07
C LEU A 562 16.01 -4.65 -30.77
N HIS A 563 16.99 -3.79 -30.50
CA HIS A 563 16.93 -2.82 -29.40
C HIS A 563 15.97 -1.66 -29.66
N GLY A 564 15.58 -1.40 -30.91
CA GLY A 564 14.52 -0.46 -31.28
C GLY A 564 13.15 -1.12 -31.42
N MET A 565 13.05 -2.44 -31.29
CA MET A 565 11.77 -3.16 -31.33
C MET A 565 11.10 -3.23 -29.96
N GLU A 566 9.77 -3.27 -30.00
CA GLU A 566 8.91 -3.53 -28.84
C GLU A 566 9.30 -4.86 -28.17
N PRO A 567 9.48 -4.90 -26.84
CA PRO A 567 9.86 -6.11 -26.13
C PRO A 567 8.86 -7.27 -26.20
N ASP A 568 9.32 -8.36 -26.80
CA ASP A 568 8.80 -9.73 -26.67
C ASP A 568 9.91 -10.61 -26.09
N ASP A 569 9.58 -11.73 -25.42
CA ASP A 569 10.55 -12.65 -24.81
C ASP A 569 11.64 -13.09 -25.80
N VAL A 570 11.27 -13.38 -27.06
CA VAL A 570 12.22 -13.78 -28.10
C VAL A 570 13.13 -12.61 -28.49
N ILE A 571 12.60 -11.39 -28.54
CA ILE A 571 13.35 -10.16 -28.83
C ILE A 571 14.30 -9.81 -27.68
N CYS A 572 13.85 -9.93 -26.42
CA CYS A 572 14.64 -9.72 -25.21
C CYS A 572 15.86 -10.65 -25.15
N CYS A 573 15.65 -11.95 -25.38
CA CYS A 573 16.74 -12.92 -25.46
C CYS A 573 17.66 -12.66 -26.66
N SER A 574 17.09 -12.37 -27.84
CA SER A 574 17.84 -12.25 -29.09
C SER A 574 18.70 -10.99 -29.17
N ARG A 575 18.21 -9.83 -28.70
CA ARG A 575 18.94 -8.56 -28.76
C ARG A 575 20.24 -8.63 -27.95
N ILE A 576 20.16 -9.18 -26.73
CA ILE A 576 21.30 -9.43 -25.85
C ILE A 576 22.26 -10.42 -26.52
N GLY A 577 21.77 -11.61 -26.89
CA GLY A 577 22.63 -12.66 -27.47
C GLY A 577 23.38 -12.23 -28.73
N LEU A 578 22.73 -11.48 -29.63
CA LEU A 578 23.34 -11.01 -30.88
C LEU A 578 24.38 -9.90 -30.67
N VAL A 579 24.12 -8.94 -29.78
CA VAL A 579 25.10 -7.89 -29.43
C VAL A 579 26.31 -8.51 -28.71
N SER A 580 26.09 -9.37 -27.71
CA SER A 580 27.14 -10.02 -26.92
C SER A 580 28.07 -10.89 -27.78
N LEU A 581 27.51 -11.73 -28.66
CA LEU A 581 28.29 -12.54 -29.59
C LEU A 581 28.96 -11.68 -30.67
N GLY A 582 28.27 -10.69 -31.22
CA GLY A 582 28.78 -9.82 -32.28
C GLY A 582 30.03 -9.04 -31.88
N TYR A 583 29.99 -8.35 -30.73
CA TYR A 583 31.16 -7.67 -30.18
C TYR A 583 32.29 -8.64 -29.86
N THR A 584 31.99 -9.84 -29.34
CA THR A 584 33.03 -10.82 -29.03
C THR A 584 33.72 -11.35 -30.29
N PHE A 585 32.97 -11.69 -31.34
CA PHE A 585 33.55 -12.10 -32.62
C PHE A 585 34.44 -10.99 -33.23
N GLN A 586 34.02 -9.72 -33.21
CA GLN A 586 34.83 -8.65 -33.80
C GLN A 586 36.05 -8.27 -32.95
N LEU A 587 35.89 -8.14 -31.62
CA LEU A 587 36.94 -7.69 -30.71
C LEU A 587 38.01 -8.77 -30.53
N VAL A 588 37.62 -10.04 -30.38
CA VAL A 588 38.59 -11.14 -30.29
C VAL A 588 39.32 -11.32 -31.62
N ALA A 589 38.65 -11.19 -32.77
CA ALA A 589 39.32 -11.20 -34.08
C ALA A 589 40.31 -10.04 -34.24
N LEU A 590 39.98 -8.83 -33.72
CA LEU A 590 40.88 -7.68 -33.68
C LEU A 590 42.10 -7.95 -32.78
N ILE A 591 41.90 -8.40 -31.53
CA ILE A 591 42.98 -8.74 -30.58
C ILE A 591 43.91 -9.80 -31.19
N VAL A 592 43.36 -10.89 -31.72
CA VAL A 592 44.14 -11.99 -32.33
C VAL A 592 44.89 -11.52 -33.57
N LYS A 593 44.30 -10.65 -34.41
CA LYS A 593 44.98 -10.07 -35.58
C LYS A 593 46.12 -9.11 -35.18
N VAL A 594 45.89 -8.18 -34.25
CA VAL A 594 46.89 -7.17 -33.87
C VAL A 594 48.03 -7.80 -33.04
N THR A 595 47.75 -8.76 -32.16
CA THR A 595 48.80 -9.54 -31.47
C THR A 595 49.66 -10.34 -32.45
N ALA A 596 49.08 -10.98 -33.46
CA ALA A 596 49.83 -11.70 -34.49
C ALA A 596 50.68 -10.76 -35.37
N LEU A 597 50.15 -9.58 -35.73
CA LEU A 597 50.91 -8.52 -36.40
C LEU A 597 52.11 -8.10 -35.55
N ASN A 598 51.90 -7.74 -34.27
CA ASN A 598 52.96 -7.37 -33.32
C ASN A 598 54.05 -8.46 -33.23
N GLY A 599 53.65 -9.72 -33.07
CA GLY A 599 54.56 -10.88 -33.05
C GLY A 599 55.40 -11.00 -34.34
N SER A 600 54.79 -10.81 -35.51
CA SER A 600 55.52 -10.85 -36.79
C SER A 600 56.49 -9.68 -36.97
N MET A 601 56.11 -8.47 -36.54
CA MET A 601 56.96 -7.28 -36.63
C MET A 601 58.15 -7.36 -35.68
N LYS A 602 57.94 -7.83 -34.44
CA LYS A 602 59.01 -8.10 -33.47
C LYS A 602 59.98 -9.19 -33.95
N ALA A 603 59.47 -10.24 -34.60
CA ALA A 603 60.31 -11.26 -35.23
C ALA A 603 61.10 -10.71 -36.43
N SER A 604 60.50 -9.82 -37.22
CA SER A 604 61.16 -9.12 -38.34
C SER A 604 62.32 -8.23 -37.87
N GLN A 605 62.12 -7.45 -36.80
CA GLN A 605 63.19 -6.68 -36.14
C GLN A 605 64.35 -7.56 -35.68
N GLN A 606 64.05 -8.78 -35.20
CA GLN A 606 65.04 -9.80 -34.82
C GLN A 606 65.60 -10.61 -36.02
N ARG A 607 65.29 -10.21 -37.26
CA ARG A 607 65.63 -10.92 -38.53
C ARG A 607 65.19 -12.39 -38.59
N ARG A 608 64.24 -12.80 -37.76
CA ARG A 608 63.77 -14.19 -37.64
C ARG A 608 62.48 -14.39 -38.45
N ARG A 609 62.55 -15.18 -39.52
CA ARG A 609 61.38 -15.48 -40.36
C ARG A 609 60.42 -16.45 -39.66
N VAL A 610 59.36 -15.95 -39.06
CA VAL A 610 58.28 -16.73 -38.44
C VAL A 610 57.15 -16.95 -39.45
N LYS A 611 56.68 -18.20 -39.59
CA LYS A 611 55.41 -18.50 -40.27
C LYS A 611 54.28 -18.44 -39.24
N ILE A 612 53.34 -17.52 -39.41
CA ILE A 612 52.06 -17.56 -38.67
C ILE A 612 51.22 -18.70 -39.26
N ASN A 613 50.67 -19.57 -38.40
CA ASN A 613 49.71 -20.59 -38.81
C ASN A 613 48.28 -20.03 -38.66
N PRO A 614 47.56 -19.71 -39.76
CA PRO A 614 46.24 -19.08 -39.68
C PRO A 614 45.22 -19.93 -38.93
N SER A 615 45.35 -21.26 -38.97
CA SER A 615 44.44 -22.18 -38.26
C SER A 615 44.43 -21.92 -36.74
N GLN A 616 45.60 -21.66 -36.15
CA GLN A 616 45.70 -21.44 -34.70
C GLN A 616 44.99 -20.15 -34.26
N LEU A 617 45.02 -19.10 -35.09
CA LEU A 617 44.35 -17.84 -34.81
C LEU A 617 42.82 -18.01 -34.83
N TYR A 618 42.27 -18.71 -35.83
CA TYR A 618 40.82 -18.98 -35.87
C TYR A 618 40.37 -19.86 -34.71
N THR A 619 41.16 -20.85 -34.31
CA THR A 619 40.89 -21.65 -33.10
C THR A 619 40.81 -20.77 -31.84
N SER A 620 41.69 -19.78 -31.66
CA SER A 620 41.61 -18.84 -30.54
C SER A 620 40.34 -17.98 -30.56
N VAL A 621 39.92 -17.46 -31.73
CA VAL A 621 38.67 -16.69 -31.86
C VAL A 621 37.46 -17.56 -31.55
N MET A 622 37.41 -18.78 -32.08
CA MET A 622 36.30 -19.71 -31.84
C MET A 622 36.20 -20.14 -30.38
N ILE A 623 37.31 -20.46 -29.70
CA ILE A 623 37.29 -20.87 -28.28
C ILE A 623 36.74 -19.76 -27.39
N LEU A 624 37.21 -18.52 -27.54
CA LEU A 624 36.73 -17.40 -26.73
C LEU A 624 35.27 -17.04 -27.02
N SER A 625 34.84 -17.16 -28.28
CA SER A 625 33.43 -16.93 -28.65
C SER A 625 32.50 -18.04 -28.15
N LEU A 626 32.96 -19.31 -28.13
CA LEU A 626 32.23 -20.44 -27.57
C LEU A 626 32.12 -20.37 -26.04
N LEU A 627 33.13 -19.86 -25.34
CA LEU A 627 33.08 -19.64 -23.89
C LEU A 627 32.00 -18.62 -23.51
N LEU A 628 31.87 -17.51 -24.26
CA LEU A 628 30.76 -16.58 -24.06
C LEU A 628 29.42 -17.19 -24.49
N GLY A 629 29.38 -17.95 -25.58
CA GLY A 629 28.17 -18.67 -25.99
C GLY A 629 27.65 -19.62 -24.90
N PHE A 630 28.53 -20.32 -24.19
CA PHE A 630 28.17 -21.17 -23.05
C PHE A 630 27.64 -20.35 -21.86
N TYR A 631 28.27 -19.21 -21.54
CA TYR A 631 27.76 -18.28 -20.52
C TYR A 631 26.36 -17.76 -20.86
N LEU A 632 26.12 -17.34 -22.11
CA LEU A 632 24.81 -16.88 -22.57
C LEU A 632 23.76 -18.00 -22.50
N ILE A 633 24.11 -19.24 -22.85
CA ILE A 633 23.21 -20.40 -22.71
C ILE A 633 22.85 -20.65 -21.23
N ILE A 634 23.77 -20.45 -20.28
CA ILE A 634 23.46 -20.56 -18.85
C ILE A 634 22.51 -19.44 -18.42
N TRP A 635 22.78 -18.18 -18.78
CA TRP A 635 21.91 -17.04 -18.46
C TRP A 635 20.48 -17.29 -18.97
N MET A 636 20.33 -17.60 -20.26
CA MET A 636 19.03 -17.86 -20.89
C MET A 636 18.30 -19.11 -20.37
N ALA A 637 18.98 -19.99 -19.61
CA ALA A 637 18.40 -21.19 -19.01
C ALA A 637 18.13 -21.08 -17.49
N VAL A 638 18.71 -20.09 -16.82
CA VAL A 638 18.57 -19.86 -15.36
C VAL A 638 17.72 -18.63 -15.06
N ASP A 639 17.88 -17.56 -15.84
CA ASP A 639 17.26 -16.25 -15.62
C ASP A 639 17.01 -15.56 -16.98
N PRO A 640 16.13 -16.14 -17.84
CA PRO A 640 15.88 -15.62 -19.18
C PRO A 640 15.32 -14.18 -19.11
N PRO A 641 15.89 -13.21 -19.86
CA PRO A 641 15.33 -11.87 -19.98
C PRO A 641 13.95 -11.92 -20.64
N LYS A 642 12.91 -11.61 -19.88
CA LYS A 642 11.50 -11.58 -20.33
C LYS A 642 11.05 -10.17 -20.66
N SER A 643 10.00 -10.04 -21.45
CA SER A 643 9.24 -8.79 -21.55
C SER A 643 8.45 -8.56 -20.26
N THR A 644 8.57 -7.36 -19.71
CA THR A 644 7.86 -6.92 -18.50
C THR A 644 7.27 -5.55 -18.75
N GLU A 645 5.96 -5.39 -18.55
CA GLU A 645 5.35 -4.07 -18.45
C GLU A 645 5.87 -3.37 -17.20
N ILE A 646 6.29 -2.12 -17.34
CA ILE A 646 6.85 -1.29 -16.26
C ILE A 646 5.97 -0.06 -16.15
N TRP A 647 5.47 0.20 -14.95
CA TRP A 647 4.62 1.36 -14.66
C TRP A 647 5.48 2.50 -14.12
N THR A 648 5.45 3.64 -14.80
CA THR A 648 6.14 4.87 -14.40
C THR A 648 5.15 5.97 -14.07
N GLN A 649 5.41 6.70 -13.00
CA GLN A 649 4.61 7.83 -12.53
C GLN A 649 5.55 9.00 -12.25
N GLU A 650 5.32 10.15 -12.88
CA GLU A 650 6.09 11.36 -12.62
C GLU A 650 5.70 11.92 -11.23
N PRO A 651 6.64 12.46 -10.42
CA PRO A 651 6.32 13.04 -9.12
C PRO A 651 5.18 14.06 -9.19
N ASP A 652 4.27 13.98 -8.22
CA ASP A 652 3.08 14.84 -8.09
C ASP A 652 2.10 14.83 -9.29
N SER A 653 2.20 13.82 -10.18
CA SER A 653 1.27 13.61 -11.30
C SER A 653 0.26 12.47 -11.01
N ILE A 654 -0.99 12.65 -11.46
CA ILE A 654 -1.99 11.56 -11.50
C ILE A 654 -1.76 10.58 -12.67
N THR A 655 -0.87 10.93 -13.59
CA THR A 655 -0.62 10.16 -14.82
C THR A 655 0.30 8.99 -14.52
N VAL A 656 -0.10 7.79 -14.94
CA VAL A 656 0.78 6.62 -14.97
C VAL A 656 0.93 6.17 -16.42
N THR A 657 2.15 6.09 -16.89
CA THR A 657 2.50 5.52 -18.19
C THR A 657 2.98 4.09 -18.00
N SER A 658 2.62 3.20 -18.92
CA SER A 658 3.28 1.89 -19.03
C SER A 658 4.17 1.82 -20.24
N HIS A 659 5.32 1.15 -20.09
CA HIS A 659 6.19 0.78 -21.19
C HIS A 659 6.70 -0.65 -21.01
N PHE A 660 6.76 -1.40 -22.10
CA PHE A 660 7.43 -2.70 -22.07
C PHE A 660 8.95 -2.51 -22.03
N GLY A 661 9.59 -3.18 -21.06
CA GLY A 661 11.03 -3.34 -20.95
C GLY A 661 11.43 -4.81 -21.01
N CYS A 662 12.73 -5.09 -21.11
CA CYS A 662 13.25 -6.46 -20.93
C CYS A 662 14.01 -6.54 -19.60
N ARG A 663 13.58 -7.40 -18.68
CA ARG A 663 14.26 -7.60 -17.40
C ARG A 663 14.54 -9.09 -17.14
N SER A 664 15.65 -9.34 -16.46
CA SER A 664 15.96 -10.59 -15.75
C SER A 664 15.65 -10.37 -14.27
N GLU A 665 15.42 -11.45 -13.52
CA GLU A 665 15.25 -11.40 -12.05
C GLU A 665 16.54 -10.88 -11.37
N SER A 666 17.71 -11.13 -11.96
CA SER A 666 19.00 -10.65 -11.45
C SER A 666 19.77 -9.72 -12.40
N GLN A 667 20.10 -8.53 -11.89
CA GLN A 667 20.98 -7.55 -12.57
C GLN A 667 22.44 -8.03 -12.71
N TYR A 668 22.85 -9.10 -12.01
CA TYR A 668 24.23 -9.60 -12.04
C TYR A 668 24.67 -10.08 -13.43
N TRP A 669 23.76 -10.67 -14.22
CA TRP A 669 24.08 -11.17 -15.56
C TRP A 669 24.45 -10.04 -16.51
N HIS A 670 23.57 -9.03 -16.65
CA HIS A 670 23.81 -7.87 -17.50
C HIS A 670 25.08 -7.11 -17.09
N THR A 671 25.32 -6.97 -15.79
CA THR A 671 26.54 -6.37 -15.23
C THR A 671 27.80 -7.16 -15.61
N ALA A 672 27.80 -8.48 -15.43
CA ALA A 672 28.94 -9.33 -15.77
C ALA A 672 29.26 -9.33 -17.27
N TYR A 673 28.25 -9.26 -18.13
CA TYR A 673 28.44 -9.08 -19.57
C TYR A 673 29.10 -7.73 -19.91
N ILE A 674 28.65 -6.60 -19.33
CA ILE A 674 29.25 -5.28 -19.57
C ILE A 674 30.72 -5.25 -19.12
N VAL A 675 31.04 -5.87 -17.97
CA VAL A 675 32.43 -5.99 -17.49
C VAL A 675 33.29 -6.80 -18.48
N TRP A 676 32.77 -7.89 -19.03
CA TRP A 676 33.45 -8.68 -20.07
C TRP A 676 33.66 -7.89 -21.37
N GLU A 677 32.65 -7.16 -21.85
CA GLU A 677 32.78 -6.30 -23.03
C GLU A 677 33.87 -5.23 -22.80
N GLY A 678 33.85 -4.57 -21.64
CA GLY A 678 34.87 -3.60 -21.22
C GLY A 678 36.28 -4.19 -21.16
N MET A 679 36.45 -5.39 -20.59
CA MET A 679 37.74 -6.09 -20.58
C MET A 679 38.26 -6.38 -22.00
N LEU A 680 37.40 -6.82 -22.93
CA LEU A 680 37.80 -7.04 -24.32
C LEU A 680 38.19 -5.75 -25.03
N VAL A 681 37.42 -4.67 -24.89
CA VAL A 681 37.72 -3.38 -25.55
C VAL A 681 38.99 -2.73 -24.96
N LEU A 682 39.21 -2.82 -23.65
CA LEU A 682 40.45 -2.38 -23.00
C LEU A 682 41.65 -3.19 -23.49
N TRP A 683 41.54 -4.51 -23.59
CA TRP A 683 42.63 -5.37 -24.09
C TRP A 683 42.94 -5.08 -25.56
N ALA A 684 41.92 -4.92 -26.40
CA ALA A 684 42.06 -4.50 -27.81
C ALA A 684 42.80 -3.16 -27.92
N SER A 685 42.37 -2.16 -27.15
CA SER A 685 42.96 -0.81 -27.14
C SER A 685 44.40 -0.80 -26.64
N ALA A 686 44.72 -1.58 -25.61
CA ALA A 686 46.08 -1.71 -25.08
C ALA A 686 47.04 -2.39 -26.08
N VAL A 687 46.59 -3.43 -26.77
CA VAL A 687 47.37 -4.11 -27.82
C VAL A 687 47.54 -3.21 -29.04
N ALA A 688 46.51 -2.47 -29.44
CA ALA A 688 46.60 -1.47 -30.50
C ALA A 688 47.63 -0.38 -30.17
N PHE A 689 47.58 0.19 -28.96
CA PHE A 689 48.52 1.21 -28.48
C PHE A 689 49.98 0.75 -28.55
N GLN A 690 50.26 -0.51 -28.21
CA GLN A 690 51.61 -1.09 -28.33
C GLN A 690 52.13 -1.13 -29.78
N THR A 691 51.24 -1.24 -30.77
CA THR A 691 51.62 -1.28 -32.20
C THR A 691 51.75 0.08 -32.88
N ARG A 692 51.32 1.18 -32.23
CA ARG A 692 51.20 2.51 -32.87
C ARG A 692 52.50 3.11 -33.39
N HIS A 693 53.64 2.71 -32.81
CA HIS A 693 54.97 3.27 -33.12
C HIS A 693 55.71 2.49 -34.23
N ILE A 694 55.07 1.54 -34.88
CA ILE A 694 55.69 0.67 -35.90
C ILE A 694 55.27 1.15 -37.30
N GLU A 695 55.84 2.28 -37.72
CA GLU A 695 55.67 2.80 -39.08
C GLU A 695 56.47 1.95 -40.09
N GLY A 696 55.79 1.22 -40.97
CA GLY A 696 56.42 0.37 -41.98
C GLY A 696 55.48 -0.06 -43.10
N GLU A 697 55.51 0.67 -44.22
CA GLU A 697 54.86 0.44 -45.54
C GLU A 697 53.35 0.12 -45.62
N PHE A 698 52.68 -0.27 -44.54
CA PHE A 698 51.25 -0.63 -44.54
C PHE A 698 50.51 0.07 -43.40
N ASN A 699 49.64 1.04 -43.74
CA ASN A 699 48.83 1.85 -42.82
C ASN A 699 47.67 1.07 -42.14
N GLU A 700 47.86 -0.23 -41.88
CA GLU A 700 46.82 -1.13 -41.39
C GLU A 700 46.71 -1.12 -39.85
N SER A 701 47.84 -1.10 -39.14
CA SER A 701 47.88 -0.99 -37.67
C SER A 701 47.15 0.26 -37.18
N THR A 702 47.38 1.41 -37.82
CA THR A 702 46.69 2.68 -37.53
C THR A 702 45.18 2.56 -37.65
N SER A 703 44.69 1.93 -38.74
CA SER A 703 43.24 1.76 -38.98
C SER A 703 42.57 0.83 -37.96
N LEU A 704 43.26 -0.25 -37.55
CA LEU A 704 42.78 -1.17 -36.53
C LEU A 704 42.76 -0.53 -35.13
N GLY A 705 43.78 0.27 -34.81
CA GLY A 705 43.84 1.00 -33.54
C GLY A 705 42.76 2.07 -33.42
N MET A 706 42.55 2.86 -34.48
CA MET A 706 41.50 3.87 -34.54
C MET A 706 40.10 3.24 -34.42
N MET A 707 39.88 2.07 -35.01
CA MET A 707 38.64 1.28 -34.81
C MET A 707 38.48 0.83 -33.34
N SER A 708 39.53 0.30 -32.69
CA SER A 708 39.43 -0.08 -31.26
C SER A 708 39.16 1.10 -30.33
N TYR A 709 39.70 2.29 -30.63
CA TYR A 709 39.42 3.50 -29.84
C TYR A 709 38.00 4.03 -30.08
N SER A 710 37.42 3.86 -31.28
CA SER A 710 36.00 4.15 -31.55
C SER A 710 35.10 3.34 -30.62
N HIS A 711 35.26 2.00 -30.62
CA HIS A 711 34.47 1.11 -29.76
C HIS A 711 34.63 1.43 -28.27
N PHE A 712 35.81 1.87 -27.82
CA PHE A 712 36.02 2.31 -26.44
C PHE A 712 35.20 3.55 -26.07
N VAL A 713 35.12 4.54 -26.98
CA VAL A 713 34.30 5.74 -26.76
C VAL A 713 32.81 5.38 -26.76
N PHE A 714 32.33 4.59 -27.73
CA PHE A 714 30.92 4.18 -27.78
C PHE A 714 30.50 3.30 -26.60
N LEU A 715 31.38 2.42 -26.10
CA LEU A 715 31.13 1.67 -24.87
C LEU A 715 31.00 2.59 -23.65
N MET A 716 31.89 3.58 -23.50
CA MET A 716 31.80 4.55 -22.40
C MET A 716 30.53 5.39 -22.47
N ILE A 717 30.08 5.79 -23.67
CA ILE A 717 28.80 6.49 -23.85
C ILE A 717 27.61 5.57 -23.51
N ARG A 718 27.63 4.29 -23.95
CA ARG A 718 26.61 3.28 -23.58
C ARG A 718 26.52 3.07 -22.07
N VAL A 719 27.66 3.02 -21.36
CA VAL A 719 27.69 2.93 -19.89
C VAL A 719 27.11 4.19 -19.23
N MET A 720 27.46 5.38 -19.71
CA MET A 720 26.91 6.64 -19.18
C MET A 720 25.38 6.72 -19.40
N VAL A 721 24.89 6.38 -20.59
CA VAL A 721 23.44 6.28 -20.88
C VAL A 721 22.76 5.26 -19.97
N SER A 722 23.42 4.14 -19.67
CA SER A 722 22.85 3.09 -18.80
C SER A 722 22.69 3.51 -17.34
N VAL A 723 23.39 4.56 -16.89
CA VAL A 723 23.34 5.14 -15.54
C VAL A 723 22.48 6.41 -15.50
N VAL A 724 22.49 7.24 -16.56
CA VAL A 724 21.66 8.45 -16.63
C VAL A 724 20.18 8.12 -16.80
N PHE A 725 19.86 7.07 -17.57
CA PHE A 725 18.49 6.59 -17.78
C PHE A 725 18.21 5.34 -16.90
N GLU A 726 18.56 5.42 -15.62
CA GLU A 726 18.20 4.41 -14.63
C GLU A 726 16.71 4.59 -14.23
N GLY A 727 15.88 3.64 -14.63
CA GLY A 727 14.41 3.69 -14.50
C GLY A 727 13.68 3.69 -15.85
N GLU A 728 14.18 4.47 -16.82
CA GLU A 728 13.62 4.59 -18.18
C GLU A 728 14.11 3.47 -19.13
N ASP A 729 13.57 2.26 -18.97
CA ASP A 729 14.00 1.11 -19.77
C ASP A 729 13.73 1.26 -21.29
N HIS A 730 12.69 2.00 -21.68
CA HIS A 730 12.39 2.27 -23.09
C HIS A 730 13.41 3.23 -23.73
N THR A 731 13.56 4.44 -23.17
CA THR A 731 14.55 5.46 -23.58
C THR A 731 15.96 4.88 -23.65
N ARG A 732 16.35 4.08 -22.64
CA ARG A 732 17.64 3.40 -22.57
C ARG A 732 17.87 2.40 -23.71
N SER A 733 16.82 1.69 -24.15
CA SER A 733 16.89 0.79 -25.32
C SER A 733 17.00 1.53 -26.64
N LEU A 734 16.19 2.57 -26.86
CA LEU A 734 16.26 3.40 -28.07
C LEU A 734 17.63 4.07 -28.20
N ALA A 735 18.15 4.68 -27.13
CA ALA A 735 19.48 5.27 -27.11
C ALA A 735 20.58 4.23 -27.40
N THR A 736 20.44 3.01 -26.87
CA THR A 736 21.37 1.91 -27.15
C THR A 736 21.33 1.49 -28.63
N SER A 737 20.13 1.36 -29.24
CA SER A 737 19.96 1.08 -30.67
C SER A 737 20.69 2.09 -31.56
N VAL A 738 20.53 3.39 -31.26
CA VAL A 738 21.21 4.49 -31.96
C VAL A 738 22.74 4.40 -31.80
N LEU A 739 23.23 4.23 -30.58
CA LEU A 739 24.68 4.19 -30.30
C LEU A 739 25.36 2.99 -30.98
N LEU A 740 24.75 1.81 -30.95
CA LEU A 740 25.25 0.62 -31.65
C LEU A 740 25.31 0.85 -33.16
N SER A 741 24.26 1.45 -33.74
CA SER A 741 24.18 1.73 -35.17
C SER A 741 25.27 2.71 -35.64
N VAL A 742 25.56 3.75 -34.84
CA VAL A 742 26.60 4.73 -35.15
C VAL A 742 28.01 4.14 -34.97
N ASP A 743 28.26 3.32 -33.93
CA ASP A 743 29.53 2.62 -33.72
C ASP A 743 29.90 1.71 -34.91
N ILE A 744 28.91 0.98 -35.44
CA ILE A 744 29.05 0.14 -36.65
C ILE A 744 29.44 0.98 -37.87
N ILE A 745 28.74 2.09 -38.10
CA ILE A 745 29.01 3.00 -39.23
C ILE A 745 30.41 3.62 -39.10
N ALA A 746 30.82 4.03 -37.89
CA ALA A 746 32.15 4.53 -37.60
C ALA A 746 33.23 3.47 -37.86
N ALA A 747 33.08 2.27 -37.32
CA ALA A 747 34.04 1.17 -37.47
C ALA A 747 34.30 0.79 -38.94
N ILE A 748 33.24 0.65 -39.75
CA ILE A 748 33.35 0.37 -41.18
C ILE A 748 34.04 1.53 -41.91
N THR A 749 33.70 2.77 -41.58
CA THR A 749 34.28 3.96 -42.21
C THR A 749 35.76 4.11 -41.89
N ILE A 750 36.17 3.82 -40.65
CA ILE A 750 37.58 3.88 -40.20
C ILE A 750 38.42 2.75 -40.83
N TYR A 751 37.94 1.50 -40.82
CA TYR A 751 38.75 0.33 -41.17
C TYR A 751 38.64 -0.11 -42.64
N LEU A 752 37.43 -0.05 -43.24
CA LEU A 752 37.17 -0.62 -44.57
C LEU A 752 37.27 0.39 -45.69
N VAL A 753 36.75 1.62 -45.52
CA VAL A 753 36.75 2.63 -46.61
C VAL A 753 38.15 2.93 -47.16
N PRO A 754 39.22 3.13 -46.35
CA PRO A 754 40.57 3.34 -46.86
C PRO A 754 41.08 2.18 -47.74
N LYS A 755 40.72 0.93 -47.39
CA LYS A 755 41.07 -0.27 -48.16
C LYS A 755 40.23 -0.37 -49.44
N MET A 756 38.95 -0.01 -49.39
CA MET A 756 38.03 -0.03 -50.54
C MET A 756 38.42 1.01 -51.60
N VAL A 757 38.86 2.20 -51.20
CA VAL A 757 39.40 3.24 -52.10
C VAL A 757 40.76 2.83 -52.67
N SER A 758 41.72 2.47 -51.82
CA SER A 758 43.09 2.12 -52.26
C SER A 758 43.13 0.96 -53.26
N SER A 759 42.22 -0.02 -53.11
CA SER A 759 42.06 -1.14 -54.04
C SER A 759 41.30 -0.79 -55.34
N GLY A 760 41.11 0.50 -55.66
CA GLY A 760 40.61 0.98 -56.94
C GLY A 760 41.69 1.61 -57.83
N CYS A 761 42.86 1.95 -57.29
CA CYS A 761 43.95 2.59 -58.03
C CYS A 761 44.96 1.55 -58.53
N SER A 762 45.39 1.66 -59.79
CA SER A 762 46.35 0.72 -60.38
C SER A 762 47.76 0.95 -59.84
N ILE A 763 48.39 -0.09 -59.30
CA ILE A 763 49.74 -0.04 -58.72
C ILE A 763 50.80 -0.03 -59.84
N GLN A 764 50.89 1.11 -60.55
CA GLN A 764 51.93 1.39 -61.54
C GLN A 764 52.47 2.83 -61.46
N GLU A 765 51.72 3.77 -60.85
CA GLU A 765 52.16 5.17 -60.61
C GLU A 765 52.77 5.42 -59.22
N LEU A 766 52.56 4.55 -58.22
CA LEU A 766 53.05 4.78 -56.85
C LEU A 766 54.58 4.68 -56.67
N GLY A 767 55.33 4.37 -57.73
CA GLY A 767 56.79 4.34 -57.69
C GLY A 767 57.46 5.72 -57.64
N SER A 768 56.74 6.83 -57.86
CA SER A 768 57.37 8.17 -57.95
C SER A 768 56.48 9.34 -57.51
N ARG A 769 56.02 9.36 -56.25
CA ARG A 769 55.60 10.63 -55.61
C ARG A 769 55.79 10.67 -54.10
N SER A 770 56.91 11.26 -53.69
CA SER A 770 57.25 11.54 -52.30
C SER A 770 56.29 12.54 -51.66
N ARG A 771 55.81 12.23 -50.45
CA ARG A 771 55.19 13.14 -49.45
C ARG A 771 54.10 14.10 -49.97
N LEU A 772 52.85 13.76 -49.68
CA LEU A 772 51.79 14.77 -49.48
C LEU A 772 51.01 14.42 -48.21
N SER A 773 50.86 15.40 -47.31
CA SER A 773 50.19 15.20 -46.03
C SER A 773 48.68 15.18 -46.23
N PHE A 774 48.00 14.11 -45.81
CA PHE A 774 46.54 14.06 -45.78
C PHE A 774 46.01 14.76 -44.51
N SER A 775 46.17 16.08 -44.46
CA SER A 775 45.49 16.93 -43.48
C SER A 775 44.08 17.24 -44.00
N GLY A 776 43.20 16.24 -43.91
CA GLY A 776 41.78 16.35 -44.29
C GLY A 776 40.91 16.62 -43.07
N SER A 777 40.54 17.88 -42.84
CA SER A 777 39.68 18.27 -41.71
C SER A 777 38.26 17.72 -41.87
N PHE A 778 37.72 17.11 -40.81
CA PHE A 778 36.37 16.56 -40.78
C PHE A 778 35.39 17.62 -40.26
N GLN A 779 35.04 18.61 -41.08
CA GLN A 779 34.14 19.71 -40.67
C GLN A 779 33.35 20.32 -41.83
N ALA A 780 32.13 20.77 -41.52
CA ALA A 780 31.21 21.57 -42.34
C ALA A 780 30.68 20.93 -43.65
N VAL A 781 29.51 20.30 -43.55
CA VAL A 781 28.45 20.50 -44.55
C VAL A 781 27.67 21.75 -44.14
N VAL A 782 27.60 22.77 -45.02
CA VAL A 782 26.57 23.83 -45.17
C VAL A 782 27.19 25.06 -45.88
N GLY A 783 26.46 25.66 -46.84
CA GLY A 783 26.51 27.12 -47.05
C GLY A 783 27.51 27.76 -48.05
N THR A 784 27.27 27.60 -49.36
CA THR A 784 27.30 28.67 -50.40
C THR A 784 28.53 29.59 -50.66
N ASN A 785 28.90 29.67 -51.96
CA ASN A 785 29.35 30.86 -52.75
C ASN A 785 30.79 31.45 -52.65
N MET A 786 31.62 31.10 -53.65
CA MET A 786 32.28 31.98 -54.67
C MET A 786 32.55 33.49 -54.41
N PRO A 787 33.61 34.11 -55.04
CA PRO A 787 35.04 33.76 -55.07
C PRO A 787 36.00 35.01 -54.95
N LEU A 788 37.31 34.81 -55.19
CA LEU A 788 38.46 35.75 -55.37
C LEU A 788 39.39 35.93 -54.13
N VAL A 789 40.72 35.67 -54.08
CA VAL A 789 41.90 35.71 -55.02
C VAL A 789 42.54 37.12 -55.14
N PRO A 790 43.87 37.33 -54.94
CA PRO A 790 44.93 36.62 -54.17
C PRO A 790 45.89 37.61 -53.40
N ILE A 791 47.21 37.30 -53.26
CA ILE A 791 48.38 38.20 -52.94
C ILE A 791 48.55 38.62 -51.45
N THR A 792 49.72 38.60 -50.76
CA THR A 792 51.11 38.08 -50.99
C THR A 792 51.87 37.88 -49.64
N GLU A 793 53.01 37.18 -49.67
CA GLU A 793 54.30 37.38 -48.92
C GLU A 793 54.33 37.94 -47.48
N LYS A 794 55.25 37.61 -46.55
CA LYS A 794 56.32 36.61 -46.26
C LYS A 794 56.97 37.08 -44.91
N PRO A 795 57.90 36.34 -44.27
CA PRO A 795 58.20 36.55 -42.85
C PRO A 795 59.58 37.13 -42.50
N GLN A 796 59.66 37.79 -41.33
CA GLN A 796 60.81 37.89 -40.42
C GLN A 796 60.29 38.42 -39.05
N ARG A 797 60.96 38.37 -37.89
CA ARG A 797 61.95 37.52 -37.18
C ARG A 797 62.55 38.44 -36.09
N PHE A 798 62.82 37.94 -34.86
CA PHE A 798 63.64 38.62 -33.82
C PHE A 798 63.02 39.91 -33.18
N THR A 799 63.25 40.29 -31.90
CA THR A 799 63.84 39.59 -30.73
C THR A 799 63.44 40.26 -29.40
N SER A 800 63.53 39.50 -28.30
CA SER A 800 63.84 39.90 -26.90
C SER A 800 63.52 41.31 -26.36
N GLY A 801 62.80 41.36 -25.23
CA GLY A 801 62.81 42.49 -24.30
C GLY A 801 61.90 42.21 -23.10
N ALA A 802 62.44 42.16 -21.88
CA ALA A 802 61.68 41.84 -20.67
C ALA A 802 61.75 42.99 -19.66
N THR A 803 60.63 43.31 -19.01
CA THR A 803 60.63 44.01 -17.71
C THR A 803 59.32 43.85 -16.94
N ALA A 804 59.47 43.77 -15.62
CA ALA A 804 58.52 44.17 -14.57
C ALA A 804 57.19 43.41 -14.41
N SER A 805 56.68 43.50 -13.18
CA SER A 805 55.49 42.85 -12.65
C SER A 805 54.68 43.87 -11.81
N MET A 806 53.77 43.37 -10.95
CA MET A 806 52.91 44.13 -10.02
C MET A 806 51.62 44.70 -10.66
N SER A 807 50.47 44.74 -9.97
CA SER A 807 50.16 44.30 -8.58
C SER A 807 48.73 43.77 -8.44
N SER A 808 48.56 42.77 -7.58
CA SER A 808 47.28 42.46 -6.92
C SER A 808 47.01 43.47 -5.79
N PHE A 809 45.76 43.61 -5.35
CA PHE A 809 45.44 44.26 -4.08
C PHE A 809 44.42 43.44 -3.27
N SER A 810 44.78 43.12 -2.03
CA SER A 810 43.91 42.53 -1.00
C SER A 810 42.93 43.61 -0.45
N GLY A 811 41.90 43.33 0.35
CA GLY A 811 41.71 42.25 1.32
C GLY A 811 42.22 42.66 2.71
N MET A 812 41.36 42.57 3.73
CA MET A 812 41.58 42.92 5.15
C MET A 812 40.43 42.35 6.01
N ASP A 813 40.61 41.92 7.28
CA ASP A 813 41.84 41.55 8.00
C ASP A 813 41.52 40.75 9.30
N ARG A 814 42.34 39.73 9.64
CA ARG A 814 42.64 39.18 11.01
C ARG A 814 41.46 38.60 11.86
N ILE A 815 41.65 37.84 12.95
CA ILE A 815 42.78 37.62 13.89
C ILE A 815 43.14 36.11 14.09
N SER A 816 44.37 35.84 14.52
CA SER A 816 45.10 34.56 14.66
C SER A 816 44.97 33.79 15.99
N MET A 817 45.40 32.50 15.98
CA MET A 817 46.22 31.71 16.97
C MET A 817 45.73 30.23 17.10
N LEU A 818 46.50 29.18 17.44
CA LEU A 818 47.97 28.98 17.66
C LEU A 818 48.35 27.46 17.57
N SER A 819 49.59 27.12 17.15
CA SER A 819 50.32 25.82 17.32
C SER A 819 49.69 24.52 16.76
N GLY A 820 50.43 23.43 16.47
CA GLY A 820 51.89 23.18 16.43
C GLY A 820 52.25 21.67 16.53
N ALA A 821 53.35 21.22 15.89
CA ALA A 821 53.84 19.83 15.73
C ALA A 821 52.91 18.89 14.90
N GLU A 822 53.34 18.00 13.99
CA GLU A 822 54.53 17.12 13.82
C GLU A 822 54.49 15.79 14.62
N GLU A 823 54.27 14.68 13.92
CA GLU A 823 55.25 13.56 13.80
C GLU A 823 54.90 12.63 12.61
N THR A 824 55.74 11.64 12.31
CA THR A 824 55.83 10.95 11.00
C THR A 824 55.84 9.41 11.07
N GLU A 825 55.66 8.74 9.92
CA GLU A 825 56.33 7.50 9.41
C GLU A 825 56.72 6.33 10.38
N SER A 826 56.64 5.03 10.06
CA SER A 826 56.36 4.26 8.82
C SER A 826 56.39 2.72 9.09
N HIS A 827 56.09 1.89 8.06
CA HIS A 827 56.59 0.50 7.84
C HIS A 827 56.23 -0.64 8.84
N ALA A 828 56.33 -1.97 8.53
CA ALA A 828 56.18 -2.73 7.27
C ALA A 828 56.16 -4.28 7.49
N ALA A 829 55.52 -5.01 6.55
CA ALA A 829 55.84 -6.37 6.01
C ALA A 829 55.72 -7.70 6.84
N GLY A 830 55.31 -8.78 6.13
CA GLY A 830 55.46 -10.22 6.45
C GLY A 830 54.20 -10.95 6.99
N GLY A 831 53.81 -12.16 6.55
CA GLY A 831 54.34 -13.06 5.50
C GLY A 831 53.50 -14.35 5.27
N GLU A 832 53.97 -15.19 4.33
CA GLU A 832 53.62 -16.55 3.83
C GLU A 832 52.92 -17.61 4.76
N GLU A 833 52.37 -18.78 4.35
CA GLU A 833 52.37 -19.55 3.07
C GLU A 833 51.20 -20.60 2.93
N SER A 834 50.84 -20.98 1.70
CA SER A 834 50.61 -22.38 1.19
C SER A 834 49.55 -23.40 1.73
N LYS A 835 48.56 -23.72 0.83
CA LYS A 835 47.95 -25.06 0.50
C LYS A 835 47.04 -25.72 1.60
N ALA A 836 46.11 -26.66 1.33
CA ALA A 836 45.80 -27.47 0.13
C ALA A 836 44.29 -27.85 -0.01
N ASN A 837 43.90 -28.32 -1.20
CA ASN A 837 42.67 -29.10 -1.53
C ASN A 837 43.10 -30.59 -1.78
N PRO A 838 42.28 -31.60 -2.16
CA PRO A 838 40.82 -31.65 -2.37
C PRO A 838 40.08 -32.91 -1.84
N LYS A 839 38.73 -32.94 -1.99
CA LYS A 839 37.99 -34.05 -2.65
C LYS A 839 36.48 -33.78 -2.83
N SER A 840 36.00 -34.04 -4.05
CA SER A 840 34.60 -34.42 -4.36
C SER A 840 34.61 -35.91 -4.75
N PRO A 841 33.47 -36.64 -4.75
CA PRO A 841 32.67 -36.73 -5.99
C PRO A 841 31.14 -36.85 -5.78
N SER A 842 30.36 -36.71 -6.88
CA SER A 842 29.00 -37.28 -7.16
C SER A 842 27.88 -37.16 -6.09
N GLY A 843 26.66 -36.68 -6.36
CA GLY A 843 25.85 -36.79 -7.59
C GLY A 843 24.94 -38.04 -7.52
N GLY A 844 23.66 -38.04 -7.92
CA GLY A 844 22.80 -36.97 -8.47
C GLY A 844 21.43 -37.55 -8.90
N ASN A 845 20.52 -36.70 -9.41
CA ASN A 845 19.24 -37.02 -10.08
C ASN A 845 18.16 -37.85 -9.32
N GLY A 846 16.87 -37.51 -9.52
CA GLY A 846 15.83 -38.55 -9.63
C GLY A 846 14.46 -38.34 -8.97
N LEU A 847 13.64 -37.45 -9.55
CA LEU A 847 12.18 -37.54 -9.80
C LEU A 847 11.32 -38.69 -9.20
N HIS A 848 10.06 -38.32 -8.88
CA HIS A 848 8.88 -39.14 -8.54
C HIS A 848 8.89 -39.87 -7.16
N GLY A 849 7.74 -40.08 -6.49
CA GLY A 849 6.40 -39.53 -6.73
C GLY A 849 5.22 -40.42 -6.27
N LYS A 850 4.18 -39.77 -5.74
CA LYS A 850 2.80 -40.26 -5.44
C LYS A 850 2.55 -41.24 -4.27
N GLN A 851 1.41 -40.98 -3.61
CA GLN A 851 0.47 -41.90 -2.93
C GLN A 851 0.97 -42.59 -1.63
N ALA A 852 0.35 -42.37 -0.45
CA ALA A 852 -1.02 -42.74 0.02
C ALA A 852 -1.09 -44.22 0.48
N ALA A 853 -1.79 -44.62 1.55
CA ALA A 853 -2.70 -43.93 2.48
C ALA A 853 -2.77 -44.66 3.86
N LEU A 854 -3.64 -44.17 4.77
CA LEU A 854 -4.22 -44.86 5.95
C LEU A 854 -3.28 -45.55 6.98
N ASN A 855 -3.39 -45.15 8.25
CA ASN A 855 -4.21 -45.93 9.19
C ASN A 855 -4.52 -45.23 10.52
N GLN A 856 -5.55 -45.73 11.20
CA GLN A 856 -5.98 -45.33 12.55
C GLN A 856 -5.18 -46.08 13.64
N MET A 857 -5.06 -45.51 14.86
CA MET A 857 -5.64 -46.08 16.10
C MET A 857 -5.21 -45.31 17.38
N HIS A 858 -5.97 -45.51 18.47
CA HIS A 858 -5.89 -44.82 19.76
C HIS A 858 -5.02 -45.59 20.81
N PRO A 859 -4.75 -45.04 22.03
CA PRO A 859 -3.50 -45.31 22.76
C PRO A 859 -3.58 -46.28 23.95
N ARG A 860 -2.40 -46.71 24.44
CA ARG A 860 -2.03 -47.26 25.77
C ARG A 860 -0.49 -47.54 25.76
N SER A 861 0.29 -47.61 26.86
CA SER A 861 0.04 -47.40 28.30
C SER A 861 1.32 -47.41 29.17
N SER A 862 1.31 -46.66 30.29
CA SER A 862 1.84 -46.98 31.64
C SER A 862 3.23 -47.63 31.91
N VAL A 863 4.02 -47.00 32.80
CA VAL A 863 4.92 -47.62 33.82
C VAL A 863 4.99 -46.66 35.05
N SER A 864 4.16 -46.79 36.09
CA SER A 864 4.42 -47.43 37.40
C SER A 864 5.76 -47.04 38.09
N HIS A 865 5.76 -46.14 39.08
CA HIS A 865 5.52 -46.35 40.54
C HIS A 865 6.75 -46.78 41.38
N TRP A 866 7.23 -45.84 42.21
CA TRP A 866 7.97 -46.00 43.49
C TRP A 866 7.75 -44.71 44.32
N ALA A 867 8.21 -44.61 45.58
CA ALA A 867 7.32 -44.88 46.72
C ALA A 867 7.49 -43.85 47.88
N THR A 868 6.71 -44.05 48.95
CA THR A 868 6.70 -43.44 50.30
C THR A 868 8.08 -43.33 51.03
N GLY A 869 8.31 -42.44 52.01
CA GLY A 869 7.46 -41.41 52.64
C GLY A 869 7.87 -41.10 54.11
N GLY A 870 7.45 -39.95 54.67
CA GLY A 870 7.72 -39.51 56.08
C GLY A 870 9.06 -38.77 56.28
N SER A 871 9.26 -37.95 57.34
CA SER A 871 8.34 -37.49 58.41
C SER A 871 8.82 -36.19 59.10
N THR A 872 7.86 -35.38 59.55
CA THR A 872 7.89 -34.31 60.58
C THR A 872 9.14 -34.07 61.44
N GLU A 873 9.49 -32.78 61.66
CA GLU A 873 9.50 -32.18 63.01
C GLU A 873 9.37 -30.64 62.98
N SER A 874 9.22 -29.99 64.15
CA SER A 874 8.73 -28.60 64.29
C SER A 874 9.29 -27.87 65.51
N LEU A 875 9.48 -26.54 65.43
CA LEU A 875 9.43 -25.48 66.49
C LEU A 875 9.80 -24.12 65.78
N ASN A 876 9.13 -22.97 65.95
CA ASN A 876 8.95 -22.08 67.11
C ASN A 876 10.30 -21.57 67.72
N THR A 877 10.53 -20.29 68.06
CA THR A 877 9.57 -19.16 68.25
C THR A 877 10.25 -17.76 68.24
N SER A 878 9.55 -16.75 67.68
CA SER A 878 9.36 -15.35 68.16
C SER A 878 10.52 -14.34 68.44
N ASN A 879 10.14 -13.06 68.27
CA ASN A 879 10.74 -11.80 68.79
C ASN A 879 11.92 -11.18 67.99
N GLY A 880 11.94 -9.87 67.71
CA GLY A 880 10.91 -8.84 67.86
C GLY A 880 11.48 -7.41 67.97
N GLY A 881 10.72 -6.38 67.58
CA GLY A 881 11.01 -4.98 67.95
C GLY A 881 10.93 -3.90 66.86
N SER A 882 10.39 -2.76 67.27
CA SER A 882 10.50 -1.38 66.72
C SER A 882 10.37 -0.44 67.95
N PRO A 883 10.58 0.90 67.93
CA PRO A 883 10.63 1.84 66.78
C PRO A 883 11.63 3.05 66.96
N ILE A 884 11.38 4.17 66.25
CA ILE A 884 11.67 5.60 66.60
C ILE A 884 13.07 6.24 66.31
N VAL A 885 13.04 7.22 65.38
CA VAL A 885 13.65 8.59 65.32
C VAL A 885 15.15 8.88 65.62
N ALA A 886 15.86 9.42 64.60
CA ALA A 886 16.62 10.70 64.59
C ALA A 886 17.25 10.90 63.18
N THR A 887 17.18 12.01 62.43
CA THR A 887 17.24 13.48 62.67
C THR A 887 18.66 14.03 62.80
N GLN A 888 19.14 14.76 61.78
CA GLN A 888 20.26 15.70 61.89
C GLN A 888 20.03 16.95 61.00
N GLN A 889 20.41 18.14 61.49
CA GLN A 889 20.13 19.45 60.84
C GLN A 889 21.37 20.33 60.70
N ARG A 890 21.42 21.11 59.60
CA ARG A 890 21.93 22.50 59.46
C ARG A 890 21.58 22.96 58.02
N LYS A 891 20.92 24.09 57.69
CA LYS A 891 20.68 25.42 58.31
C LYS A 891 21.95 26.22 58.59
N GLN A 892 22.06 27.54 58.37
CA GLN A 892 21.26 28.63 57.72
C GLN A 892 22.31 29.78 57.48
N GLN A 893 22.17 30.89 56.73
CA GLN A 893 21.13 31.70 56.04
C GLN A 893 21.90 32.69 55.09
N VAL A 894 21.39 33.60 54.24
CA VAL A 894 20.07 34.01 53.70
C VAL A 894 20.30 34.81 52.40
N ASN A 895 19.31 34.90 51.49
CA ASN A 895 18.93 36.19 50.86
C ASN A 895 17.58 36.08 50.12
N ASN A 896 16.82 37.18 50.07
CA ASN A 896 15.47 37.24 49.48
C ASN A 896 15.51 37.86 48.07
N HIS A 897 14.70 37.33 47.13
CA HIS A 897 13.61 38.07 46.44
C HIS A 897 12.81 37.13 45.50
N LYS A 898 11.56 37.51 45.21
CA LYS A 898 10.66 36.99 44.16
C LYS A 898 9.92 38.24 43.59
N PRO A 899 9.37 38.26 42.36
CA PRO A 899 8.31 37.32 41.95
C PRO A 899 8.27 36.87 40.46
N THR A 900 7.57 35.74 40.24
CA THR A 900 6.77 35.34 39.04
C THR A 900 7.42 35.19 37.63
N PRO A 901 6.93 34.24 36.79
CA PRO A 901 7.48 33.93 35.46
C PRO A 901 6.76 34.64 34.28
N ALA A 902 5.97 35.70 34.51
CA ALA A 902 5.13 36.32 33.48
C ALA A 902 5.89 37.19 32.44
N THR A 903 7.18 37.45 32.66
CA THR A 903 7.97 38.42 31.88
C THR A 903 8.58 37.86 30.59
N ASP A 904 8.82 36.56 30.50
CA ASP A 904 9.64 35.99 29.41
C ASP A 904 8.85 35.91 28.09
N ASN A 905 7.57 35.55 28.13
CA ASN A 905 6.70 35.50 26.95
C ASN A 905 6.59 36.87 26.25
N GLY A 906 6.60 37.97 27.02
CA GLY A 906 6.60 39.33 26.46
C GLY A 906 7.89 39.67 25.73
N GLN A 907 9.04 39.16 26.19
CA GLN A 907 10.33 39.36 25.50
C GLN A 907 10.45 38.49 24.26
N ALA A 908 9.98 37.24 24.30
CA ALA A 908 9.93 36.35 23.13
C ALA A 908 9.05 36.95 22.01
N MET A 909 7.85 37.44 22.35
CA MET A 909 6.95 38.09 21.39
C MET A 909 7.53 39.40 20.83
N ALA A 910 8.24 40.19 21.65
CA ALA A 910 8.94 41.38 21.17
C ALA A 910 10.05 41.04 20.17
N ALA A 911 10.83 39.98 20.42
CA ALA A 911 11.86 39.50 19.50
C ALA A 911 11.26 38.99 18.17
N LEU A 912 10.16 38.23 18.22
CA LEU A 912 9.45 37.75 17.03
C LEU A 912 8.92 38.91 16.18
N LYS A 913 8.24 39.89 16.80
CA LYS A 913 7.78 41.10 16.11
C LYS A 913 8.93 41.91 15.50
N GLN A 914 10.10 41.93 16.13
CA GLN A 914 11.29 42.57 15.60
C GLN A 914 11.89 41.81 14.39
N GLN A 915 11.87 40.47 14.38
CA GLN A 915 12.28 39.65 13.24
C GLN A 915 11.34 39.81 12.04
N ILE A 916 10.02 39.73 12.27
CA ILE A 916 9.00 39.93 11.22
C ILE A 916 9.13 41.32 10.59
N TRP A 917 9.38 42.37 11.40
CA TRP A 917 9.62 43.73 10.89
C TRP A 917 10.88 43.83 10.01
N GLN A 918 11.97 43.12 10.36
CA GLN A 918 13.17 43.08 9.53
C GLN A 918 12.93 42.32 8.21
N LEU A 919 12.15 41.23 8.20
CA LEU A 919 11.72 40.56 6.97
C LEU A 919 10.89 41.50 6.08
N LYS A 920 9.88 42.18 6.63
CA LYS A 920 9.07 43.13 5.87
C LYS A 920 9.92 44.26 5.26
N LYS A 921 10.99 44.68 5.97
CA LYS A 921 11.95 45.71 5.54
C LYS A 921 13.02 45.23 4.54
N SER A 922 13.23 43.92 4.39
CA SER A 922 14.05 43.36 3.31
C SER A 922 13.23 43.07 2.05
N LEU A 923 12.00 42.57 2.21
CA LEU A 923 11.08 42.23 1.11
C LEU A 923 10.59 43.47 0.36
N VAL A 924 10.23 44.57 1.05
CA VAL A 924 9.84 45.87 0.43
C VAL A 924 10.99 46.56 -0.34
N ARG A 925 12.12 45.88 -0.56
CA ARG A 925 13.23 46.33 -1.41
C ARG A 925 13.47 45.47 -2.65
N LYS A 926 12.54 44.57 -2.99
CA LYS A 926 12.46 43.85 -4.25
C LYS A 926 11.01 43.74 -4.71
N ASP A 927 10.71 44.42 -5.81
CA ASP A 927 9.62 44.22 -6.78
C ASP A 927 8.19 43.99 -6.21
N GLU A 928 7.31 44.97 -6.39
CA GLU A 928 5.92 44.97 -5.88
C GLU A 928 4.94 44.08 -6.68
N GLU A 929 5.38 43.45 -7.77
CA GLU A 929 4.53 42.75 -8.77
C GLU A 929 4.38 41.23 -8.57
N ASN A 930 4.76 40.67 -7.41
CA ASN A 930 4.62 39.22 -7.14
C ASN A 930 3.43 38.91 -6.22
N GLU A 931 2.38 38.29 -6.77
CA GLU A 931 1.14 37.96 -6.05
C GLU A 931 1.31 36.84 -5.00
N ASP A 932 2.12 35.81 -5.28
CA ASP A 932 2.43 34.73 -4.32
C ASP A 932 3.10 35.25 -3.05
N LEU A 933 3.95 36.28 -3.21
CA LEU A 933 4.60 36.96 -2.08
C LEU A 933 3.60 37.76 -1.25
N GLN A 934 2.54 38.32 -1.85
CA GLN A 934 1.45 38.97 -1.13
C GLN A 934 0.57 37.95 -0.39
N GLN A 935 0.23 36.82 -1.03
CA GLN A 935 -0.44 35.67 -0.38
C GLN A 935 0.31 35.21 0.87
N MET A 936 1.63 34.99 0.77
CA MET A 936 2.44 34.56 1.91
C MET A 936 2.54 35.62 3.03
N ILE A 937 2.52 36.92 2.69
CA ILE A 937 2.49 38.00 3.69
C ILE A 937 1.13 38.10 4.39
N LEU A 938 0.02 37.83 3.69
CA LEU A 938 -1.32 37.73 4.28
C LEU A 938 -1.41 36.54 5.24
N PHE A 939 -0.99 35.35 4.82
CA PHE A 939 -0.97 34.15 5.66
C PHE A 939 -0.18 34.34 6.97
N LEU A 940 0.98 35.03 6.90
CA LEU A 940 1.79 35.37 8.07
C LEU A 940 1.13 36.42 8.98
N GLN A 941 0.27 37.29 8.46
CA GLN A 941 -0.52 38.21 9.28
C GLN A 941 -1.68 37.51 9.98
N ASP A 942 -2.34 36.56 9.32
CA ASP A 942 -3.45 35.81 9.93
C ASP A 942 -2.94 34.86 11.02
N THR A 943 -1.82 34.18 10.82
CA THR A 943 -1.17 33.38 11.89
C THR A 943 -0.69 34.23 13.07
N GLN A 944 -0.14 35.42 12.84
CA GLN A 944 0.20 36.34 13.93
C GLN A 944 -1.06 36.79 14.71
N THR A 945 -2.15 37.08 14.00
CA THR A 945 -3.42 37.54 14.60
C THR A 945 -4.07 36.43 15.44
N ALA A 946 -4.06 35.19 14.95
CA ALA A 946 -4.54 34.02 15.69
C ALA A 946 -3.73 33.77 16.99
N GLN A 947 -2.40 33.88 16.95
CA GLN A 947 -1.56 33.77 18.15
C GLN A 947 -1.80 34.91 19.14
N GLU A 948 -2.06 36.14 18.67
CA GLU A 948 -2.40 37.25 19.56
C GLU A 948 -3.78 37.04 20.24
N GLU A 949 -4.79 36.52 19.53
CA GLU A 949 -6.06 36.10 20.15
C GLU A 949 -5.86 34.98 21.18
N GLU A 950 -5.08 33.94 20.87
CA GLU A 950 -4.87 32.80 21.77
C GLU A 950 -4.17 33.23 23.07
N ILE A 951 -3.13 34.06 22.96
CA ILE A 951 -2.46 34.67 24.13
C ILE A 951 -3.43 35.56 24.91
N GLN A 952 -4.34 36.28 24.24
CA GLN A 952 -5.34 37.10 24.91
C GLN A 952 -6.39 36.25 25.65
N ARG A 953 -6.80 35.09 25.10
CA ARG A 953 -7.66 34.10 25.79
C ARG A 953 -6.94 33.51 27.01
N LEU A 954 -5.68 33.10 26.87
CA LEU A 954 -4.86 32.58 27.98
C LEU A 954 -4.59 33.64 29.07
N SER A 955 -4.54 34.92 28.71
CA SER A 955 -4.45 36.04 29.66
C SER A 955 -5.73 36.21 30.49
N VAL A 956 -6.91 35.92 29.92
CA VAL A 956 -8.22 36.04 30.60
C VAL A 956 -8.51 34.84 31.50
N MET A 957 -7.92 33.67 31.22
CA MET A 957 -8.02 32.49 32.11
C MET A 957 -7.17 32.58 33.39
N ASN A 958 -6.35 33.63 33.56
CA ASN A 958 -5.45 33.82 34.71
C ASN A 958 -5.82 35.05 35.58
N THR A 959 -7.04 35.56 35.46
CA THR A 959 -7.59 36.69 36.26
C THR A 959 -8.96 36.38 36.83
#